data_AF-A0A0S7XPI9-F1
#
_entry.id   AF-A0A0S7XPI9-F1
#
_cell.length_a   1.000
_cell.length_b   1.000
_cell.length_c   1.000
_cell.angle_alpha   90.00
_cell.angle_beta   90.00
_cell.angle_gamma   90.00
#
_symmetry.space_group_name_H-M   'P 1'
#
loop_
_entity.id
_entity.type
_entity.pdbx_description
1 polymer ?
#
loop_
_entity_poly.entity_id
_entity_poly.type
_entity_poly.pdbx_seq_one_letter_code
_entity_poly.pdbx_strand_id
1 'polypeptide(L)'
;MRSAGGRVTLLAVVVLAIVCAPAANAFRKGPKKMHREVVTRSDCRYMVEVGGTLDEFNTFEYGPYHQSRFQPNVSVIITNTGNIPVANPRIVVNDRRDWYSMEGIIAEVFRPGLNDKERAFALWDWCRRNLSEGHDHGGTLWGDDRSVVRFLNCFGTGACGTFHIVMPLIGDSAGMECDAGVVGHGAHAVQRERYDGGSHFFDCMLSHGDRTQPRGHFPLALDNQTVPSAHDIWDDRYLLARAGSAPSFGGILTYFGPGTSFWPMKHKWREWHNMSILLRPGESIERTWQPPECVWTEGEHWAKGRPSGGGKVRYEPRLTKEDAARDAESVENLALDKGQARPAEPGRSAQLVYQISSPYVITGARVGGSFMAPADGAVEVMLSFDGEEWESIWRSKQGDREATVSLDERPEFHKPVFAHHYFLKARIAADAPAETAISGLWLEALFQTYLPSLPSLGAGKNNVQYHDNTADPHEVTIEHCWTEATAPIPPAPAAAVRPADGTDSGFDVVFKWRMPAESRAAIDAYEFFLSPRADLAWPLLVCYHSVVYSPEPKFAPPTTDAFIDGRKYYWRVRARSADGVWGPWSETWSFVARGPGPAQKPEIAFDPATGKATLTWQPPESGRPAVRYEVYGSDAPGFTPLRQPRESRNIALQPSVVILPGNLIGETTDTSFNITERTEPFYRVVAVDEGSSRSQPTACAALPHPALAAGQPMTATTGQPFEASIPVIRSMGLPMTDCKSRLRRAPRHASPGG
;
A
#
# COMPACT_ATOMS: atom_id res chain seq x y z
N MET A 1 -57.85 44.49 -12.67
CA MET A 1 -56.89 43.83 -13.57
C MET A 1 -55.82 43.20 -12.68
N ARG A 2 -55.97 41.92 -12.33
CA ARG A 2 -55.38 40.73 -13.01
C ARG A 2 -53.85 40.80 -12.99
N SER A 3 -53.15 40.15 -12.06
CA SER A 3 -52.90 38.70 -11.87
C SER A 3 -51.62 38.24 -12.57
N ALA A 4 -50.61 37.92 -11.77
CA ALA A 4 -49.62 36.87 -12.04
C ALA A 4 -49.29 36.28 -10.65
N GLY A 5 -49.63 35.05 -10.29
CA GLY A 5 -49.69 33.84 -11.10
C GLY A 5 -48.41 33.02 -10.95
N GLY A 6 -47.92 32.84 -9.72
CA GLY A 6 -46.79 31.95 -9.41
C GLY A 6 -47.25 30.75 -8.60
N ARG A 7 -47.41 29.60 -9.26
CA ARG A 7 -47.59 28.31 -8.59
C ARG A 7 -46.32 28.01 -7.78
N VAL A 8 -46.45 27.91 -6.46
CA VAL A 8 -45.44 27.29 -5.61
C VAL A 8 -45.56 25.78 -5.83
N THR A 9 -44.74 25.23 -6.71
CA THR A 9 -44.49 23.79 -6.75
C THR A 9 -43.62 23.48 -5.54
N LEU A 10 -44.19 22.82 -4.53
CA LEU A 10 -43.47 22.25 -3.41
C LEU A 10 -42.49 21.21 -3.99
N LEU A 11 -41.25 21.61 -4.29
CA LEU A 11 -40.17 20.66 -4.50
C LEU A 11 -39.90 20.10 -3.10
N ALA A 12 -40.39 18.90 -2.82
CA ALA A 12 -39.93 18.10 -1.70
C ALA A 12 -38.43 17.84 -1.94
N VAL A 13 -37.60 18.75 -1.45
CA VAL A 13 -36.18 18.48 -1.24
C VAL A 13 -36.16 17.40 -0.18
N VAL A 14 -36.13 16.15 -0.63
CA VAL A 14 -35.63 15.05 0.19
C VAL A 14 -34.17 15.41 0.42
N VAL A 15 -33.93 16.15 1.50
CA VAL A 15 -32.62 16.23 2.13
C VAL A 15 -32.33 14.79 2.50
N LEU A 16 -31.58 14.09 1.64
CA LEU A 16 -30.90 12.86 2.02
C LEU A 16 -30.01 13.31 3.18
N ALA A 17 -30.49 13.13 4.40
CA ALA A 17 -29.64 13.19 5.56
C ALA A 17 -28.54 12.18 5.26
N ILE A 18 -27.34 12.68 4.96
CA ILE A 18 -26.13 11.91 5.10
C ILE A 18 -26.16 11.51 6.57
N VAL A 19 -26.64 10.31 6.83
CA VAL A 19 -26.47 9.66 8.11
C VAL A 19 -24.96 9.57 8.25
N CYS A 20 -24.39 10.52 9.00
CA CYS A 20 -23.09 10.31 9.61
C CYS A 20 -23.19 8.93 10.26
N ALA A 21 -22.41 7.98 9.74
CA ALA A 21 -22.30 6.66 10.34
C ALA A 21 -22.08 6.89 11.85
N PRO A 22 -22.91 6.31 12.72
CA PRO A 22 -22.67 6.42 14.15
C PRO A 22 -21.25 5.90 14.40
N ALA A 23 -20.51 6.58 15.29
CA ALA A 23 -19.22 6.11 15.76
C ALA A 23 -19.30 4.61 16.00
N ALA A 24 -18.40 3.84 15.36
CA ALA A 24 -18.40 2.38 15.45
C ALA A 24 -18.52 1.99 16.92
N ASN A 25 -19.61 1.30 17.29
CA ASN A 25 -19.71 0.72 18.62
C ASN A 25 -18.52 -0.22 18.76
N ALA A 26 -17.54 0.15 19.56
CA ALA A 26 -16.36 -0.66 19.79
C ALA A 26 -16.83 -2.03 20.30
N PHE A 27 -16.37 -3.11 19.66
CA PHE A 27 -16.72 -4.46 20.08
C PHE A 27 -16.41 -4.65 21.57
N ARG A 28 -17.34 -5.30 22.29
CA ARG A 28 -17.14 -5.60 23.71
C ARG A 28 -15.97 -6.56 23.86
N LYS A 29 -14.85 -6.07 24.37
CA LYS A 29 -13.65 -6.87 24.63
C LYS A 29 -13.82 -7.70 25.91
N GLY A 30 -13.44 -8.97 25.84
CA GLY A 30 -13.28 -9.83 26.99
C GLY A 30 -12.05 -9.46 27.82
N PRO A 31 -11.80 -10.18 28.93
CA PRO A 31 -10.59 -10.00 29.74
C PRO A 31 -9.33 -10.33 28.93
N LYS A 32 -8.19 -9.76 29.35
CA LYS A 32 -6.88 -10.10 28.80
C LYS A 32 -6.56 -11.57 29.11
N LYS A 33 -6.06 -12.28 28.10
CA LYS A 33 -5.54 -13.65 28.19
C LYS A 33 -4.06 -13.67 27.84
N MET A 34 -3.40 -14.75 28.25
CA MET A 34 -1.98 -14.96 28.03
C MET A 34 -1.66 -16.44 27.78
N HIS A 35 -0.72 -16.70 26.87
CA HIS A 35 -0.05 -17.99 26.67
C HIS A 35 1.44 -17.80 26.93
N ARG A 36 2.03 -18.66 27.77
CA ARG A 36 3.45 -18.66 28.09
C ARG A 36 4.10 -19.93 27.58
N GLU A 37 5.13 -19.78 26.76
CA GLU A 37 5.92 -20.88 26.21
C GLU A 37 7.35 -20.78 26.74
N VAL A 38 7.95 -21.91 27.13
CA VAL A 38 9.37 -21.98 27.49
C VAL A 38 10.09 -22.79 26.42
N VAL A 39 11.03 -22.14 25.73
CA VAL A 39 11.77 -22.70 24.61
C VAL A 39 13.22 -22.95 25.04
N THR A 40 13.72 -24.15 24.74
CA THR A 40 15.08 -24.60 25.10
C THR A 40 15.89 -25.07 23.88
N ARG A 41 15.39 -24.78 22.68
CA ARG A 41 15.96 -25.21 21.39
C ARG A 41 15.79 -24.08 20.39
N SER A 42 16.73 -23.98 19.45
CA SER A 42 16.77 -22.93 18.43
C SER A 42 15.64 -23.03 17.39
N ASP A 43 14.89 -24.13 17.38
CA ASP A 43 13.70 -24.33 16.53
C ASP A 43 12.59 -25.00 17.33
N CYS A 44 11.42 -24.36 17.38
CA CYS A 44 10.26 -24.90 18.08
C CYS A 44 8.95 -24.50 17.40
N ARG A 45 7.92 -25.34 17.53
CA ARG A 45 6.54 -25.04 17.12
C ARG A 45 5.59 -25.33 18.26
N TYR A 46 4.64 -24.42 18.47
CA TYR A 46 3.61 -24.56 19.48
C TYR A 46 2.31 -23.91 19.00
N MET A 47 1.20 -24.23 19.67
CA MET A 47 -0.13 -23.78 19.30
C MET A 47 -0.66 -22.76 20.30
N VAL A 48 -1.25 -21.68 19.80
CA VAL A 48 -2.01 -20.71 20.60
C VAL A 48 -3.44 -20.66 20.09
N GLU A 49 -4.42 -20.94 20.95
CA GLU A 49 -5.84 -20.87 20.61
C GLU A 49 -6.45 -19.56 21.15
N VAL A 50 -6.85 -18.70 20.22
CA VAL A 50 -7.53 -17.44 20.51
C VAL A 50 -9.03 -17.68 20.37
N GLY A 51 -9.78 -17.50 21.46
CA GLY A 51 -11.23 -17.61 21.44
C GLY A 51 -11.93 -16.41 20.79
N GLY A 52 -13.25 -16.36 20.92
CA GLY A 52 -14.06 -15.36 20.22
C GLY A 52 -14.18 -15.64 18.72
N THR A 53 -14.68 -14.66 17.96
CA THR A 53 -14.91 -14.79 16.52
C THR A 53 -14.29 -13.66 15.71
N LEU A 54 -13.70 -12.65 16.35
CA LEU A 54 -13.21 -11.45 15.68
C LEU A 54 -11.69 -11.38 15.74
N ASP A 55 -11.07 -10.94 14.65
CA ASP A 55 -9.65 -10.66 14.57
C ASP A 55 -9.34 -9.54 13.56
N GLU A 56 -8.06 -9.26 13.34
CA GLU A 56 -7.64 -8.22 12.39
C GLU A 56 -7.99 -8.55 10.94
N PHE A 57 -8.14 -9.84 10.60
CA PHE A 57 -8.31 -10.31 9.22
C PHE A 57 -9.77 -10.22 8.79
N ASN A 58 -10.69 -10.62 9.67
CA ASN A 58 -12.12 -10.55 9.39
C ASN A 58 -12.76 -9.22 9.77
N THR A 59 -12.03 -8.31 10.41
CA THR A 59 -12.50 -6.93 10.64
C THR A 59 -11.72 -5.87 9.86
N PHE A 60 -10.95 -6.30 8.85
CA PHE A 60 -10.17 -5.42 7.99
C PHE A 60 -11.05 -4.43 7.21
N GLU A 61 -10.59 -3.18 7.10
CA GLU A 61 -11.23 -2.15 6.31
C GLU A 61 -10.31 -1.66 5.19
N TYR A 62 -10.87 -1.58 3.98
CA TYR A 62 -10.22 -0.88 2.87
C TYR A 62 -10.25 0.63 3.13
N GLY A 63 -9.07 1.23 3.07
CA GLY A 63 -8.84 2.63 3.39
C GLY A 63 -7.39 2.99 3.11
N PRO A 64 -6.99 4.27 3.24
CA PRO A 64 -5.61 4.70 3.03
C PRO A 64 -4.61 3.95 3.94
N TYR A 65 -5.04 3.47 5.10
CA TYR A 65 -4.21 2.76 6.05
C TYR A 65 -4.68 1.32 6.22
N HIS A 66 -3.76 0.39 6.47
CA HIS A 66 -4.11 -0.96 6.89
C HIS A 66 -4.74 -0.92 8.29
N GLN A 67 -6.06 -1.02 8.37
CA GLN A 67 -6.81 -0.89 9.61
C GLN A 67 -7.81 -2.02 9.77
N SER A 68 -8.07 -2.39 11.02
CA SER A 68 -9.06 -3.38 11.39
C SER A 68 -9.90 -2.85 12.55
N ARG A 69 -11.20 -3.11 12.55
CA ARG A 69 -12.09 -2.65 13.63
C ARG A 69 -11.83 -3.35 14.95
N PHE A 70 -11.24 -4.55 14.92
CA PHE A 70 -10.83 -5.28 16.10
C PHE A 70 -9.42 -5.86 15.92
N GLN A 71 -8.57 -5.62 16.91
CA GLN A 71 -7.24 -6.20 17.01
C GLN A 71 -7.18 -7.00 18.32
N PRO A 72 -7.16 -8.35 18.27
CA PRO A 72 -7.11 -9.16 19.49
C PRO A 72 -5.76 -9.06 20.18
N ASN A 73 -4.68 -8.95 19.40
CA ASN A 73 -3.31 -8.95 19.92
C ASN A 73 -3.06 -7.72 20.79
N VAL A 74 -2.43 -7.94 21.96
CA VAL A 74 -2.00 -6.87 22.87
C VAL A 74 -0.49 -6.75 22.80
N SER A 75 0.24 -7.81 23.14
CA SER A 75 1.69 -7.84 23.04
C SER A 75 2.24 -9.26 22.90
N VAL A 76 3.46 -9.34 22.39
CA VAL A 76 4.31 -10.54 22.43
C VAL A 76 5.66 -10.16 23.03
N ILE A 77 6.11 -10.92 24.02
CA ILE A 77 7.37 -10.70 24.74
C ILE A 77 8.25 -11.92 24.55
N ILE A 78 9.51 -11.69 24.19
CA ILE A 78 10.56 -12.71 24.17
C ILE A 78 11.59 -12.30 25.22
N THR A 79 11.79 -13.14 26.24
CA THR A 79 12.73 -12.89 27.33
C THR A 79 13.76 -14.01 27.39
N ASN A 80 15.04 -13.66 27.37
CA ASN A 80 16.09 -14.63 27.65
C ASN A 80 16.12 -14.94 29.15
N THR A 81 15.54 -16.07 29.53
CA THR A 81 15.51 -16.54 30.93
C THR A 81 16.69 -17.44 31.28
N GLY A 82 17.53 -17.77 30.30
CA GLY A 82 18.74 -18.56 30.45
C GLY A 82 19.94 -17.78 31.01
N ASN A 83 21.12 -18.32 30.73
CA ASN A 83 22.42 -17.83 31.23
C ASN A 83 23.44 -17.51 30.14
N ILE A 84 23.06 -17.66 28.86
CA ILE A 84 23.90 -17.29 27.72
C ILE A 84 23.14 -16.34 26.79
N PRO A 85 23.82 -15.49 26.01
CA PRO A 85 23.17 -14.66 25.00
C PRO A 85 22.44 -15.51 23.94
N VAL A 86 21.28 -15.04 23.48
CA VAL A 86 20.47 -15.68 22.43
C VAL A 86 20.43 -14.76 21.21
N ALA A 87 20.91 -15.26 20.07
CA ALA A 87 21.03 -14.49 18.84
C ALA A 87 19.77 -14.65 17.97
N ASN A 88 19.16 -13.53 17.59
CA ASN A 88 18.06 -13.43 16.64
C ASN A 88 16.81 -14.28 16.96
N PRO A 89 16.26 -14.21 18.19
CA PRO A 89 15.01 -14.89 18.49
C PRO A 89 13.83 -14.28 17.72
N ARG A 90 13.17 -15.09 16.90
CA ARG A 90 12.13 -14.70 15.94
C ARG A 90 10.88 -15.54 16.12
N ILE A 91 9.74 -14.92 15.83
CA ILE A 91 8.43 -15.57 15.86
C ILE A 91 7.72 -15.33 14.53
N VAL A 92 7.20 -16.40 13.94
CA VAL A 92 6.35 -16.41 12.75
C VAL A 92 5.04 -17.11 13.09
N VAL A 93 3.90 -16.49 12.75
CA VAL A 93 2.57 -17.02 13.07
C VAL A 93 1.83 -17.40 11.79
N ASN A 94 1.42 -18.66 11.70
CA ASN A 94 0.69 -19.23 10.55
C ASN A 94 1.42 -19.04 9.21
N ASP A 95 2.76 -19.13 9.20
CA ASP A 95 3.59 -18.99 7.99
C ASP A 95 3.41 -17.64 7.26
N ARG A 96 3.11 -16.57 8.02
CA ARG A 96 2.90 -15.21 7.50
C ARG A 96 3.88 -14.22 8.12
N ARG A 97 4.24 -13.20 7.34
CA ARG A 97 4.98 -12.01 7.79
C ARG A 97 6.37 -12.33 8.32
N ASP A 98 7.07 -13.23 7.65
CA ASP A 98 8.50 -13.45 7.90
C ASP A 98 9.31 -12.32 7.23
N TRP A 99 9.16 -11.10 7.76
CA TRP A 99 9.78 -9.90 7.20
C TRP A 99 11.04 -9.51 7.95
N TYR A 100 11.66 -10.45 8.67
CA TYR A 100 12.92 -10.20 9.37
C TYR A 100 14.09 -10.05 8.38
N SER A 101 13.95 -10.47 7.12
CA SER A 101 15.01 -10.43 6.10
C SER A 101 14.42 -10.31 4.69
N MET A 102 15.25 -9.94 3.71
CA MET A 102 14.82 -9.91 2.31
C MET A 102 14.48 -11.30 1.80
N GLU A 103 15.23 -12.32 2.23
CA GLU A 103 14.99 -13.72 1.88
C GLU A 103 13.62 -14.20 2.35
N GLY A 104 13.22 -13.86 3.58
CA GLY A 104 11.89 -14.17 4.12
C GLY A 104 10.76 -13.48 3.34
N ILE A 105 10.94 -12.19 2.99
CA ILE A 105 9.98 -11.44 2.16
C ILE A 105 9.84 -12.09 0.79
N ILE A 106 10.95 -12.40 0.12
CA ILE A 106 10.97 -13.07 -1.19
C ILE A 106 10.28 -14.43 -1.12
N ALA A 107 10.54 -15.22 -0.08
CA ALA A 107 9.91 -16.53 0.11
C ALA A 107 8.39 -16.44 0.30
N GLU A 108 7.90 -15.37 0.95
CA GLU A 108 6.47 -15.10 1.10
C GLU A 108 5.82 -14.65 -0.22
N VAL A 109 6.49 -13.77 -0.97
CA VAL A 109 5.97 -13.23 -2.23
C VAL A 109 6.00 -14.29 -3.34
N PHE A 110 7.13 -14.96 -3.53
CA PHE A 110 7.38 -15.80 -4.70
C PHE A 110 7.35 -17.27 -4.34
N ARG A 111 6.18 -17.90 -4.54
CA ARG A 111 6.07 -19.35 -4.45
C ARG A 111 6.97 -20.02 -5.50
N PRO A 112 7.52 -21.21 -5.22
CA PRO A 112 8.26 -21.97 -6.21
C PRO A 112 7.43 -22.23 -7.47
N GLY A 113 8.06 -22.10 -8.65
CA GLY A 113 7.47 -22.47 -9.94
C GLY A 113 6.68 -21.37 -10.67
N LEU A 114 6.64 -20.14 -10.16
CA LEU A 114 6.02 -19.02 -10.86
C LEU A 114 6.86 -18.58 -12.06
N ASN A 115 6.22 -18.35 -13.22
CA ASN A 115 6.86 -17.67 -14.35
C ASN A 115 6.97 -16.15 -14.12
N ASP A 116 7.72 -15.43 -14.96
CA ASP A 116 8.00 -13.99 -14.76
C ASP A 116 6.73 -13.13 -14.68
N LYS A 117 5.70 -13.44 -15.48
CA LYS A 117 4.39 -12.77 -15.40
C LYS A 117 3.71 -13.03 -14.06
N GLU A 118 3.68 -14.28 -13.62
CA GLU A 118 3.12 -14.67 -12.33
C GLU A 118 3.86 -14.03 -11.16
N ARG A 119 5.18 -13.89 -11.26
CA ARG A 119 6.02 -13.19 -10.28
C ARG A 119 5.67 -11.71 -10.21
N ALA A 120 5.51 -11.03 -11.35
CA ALA A 120 5.08 -9.62 -11.39
C ALA A 120 3.72 -9.42 -10.71
N PHE A 121 2.73 -10.28 -10.99
CA PHE A 121 1.42 -10.22 -10.32
C PHE A 121 1.50 -10.56 -8.83
N ALA A 122 2.31 -11.53 -8.42
CA ALA A 122 2.49 -11.90 -7.02
C ALA A 122 3.10 -10.76 -6.21
N LEU A 123 4.14 -10.11 -6.76
CA LEU A 123 4.78 -8.94 -6.14
C LEU A 123 3.81 -7.76 -6.03
N TRP A 124 3.10 -7.43 -7.11
CA TRP A 124 2.08 -6.39 -7.12
C TRP A 124 0.97 -6.65 -6.08
N ASP A 125 0.45 -7.87 -6.03
CA ASP A 125 -0.63 -8.26 -5.11
C ASP A 125 -0.16 -8.29 -3.66
N TRP A 126 1.08 -8.69 -3.40
CA TRP A 126 1.67 -8.64 -2.07
C TRP A 126 1.87 -7.20 -1.60
N CYS A 127 2.46 -6.33 -2.43
CA CYS A 127 2.69 -4.92 -2.07
C CYS A 127 1.38 -4.18 -1.79
N ARG A 128 0.38 -4.28 -2.67
CA ARG A 128 -0.89 -3.54 -2.52
C ARG A 128 -1.70 -3.94 -1.28
N ARG A 129 -1.48 -5.16 -0.75
CA ARG A 129 -2.18 -5.70 0.44
C ARG A 129 -1.45 -5.40 1.74
N ASN A 130 -0.12 -5.34 1.70
CA ASN A 130 0.70 -5.22 2.90
C ASN A 130 1.17 -3.80 3.20
N LEU A 131 1.10 -2.88 2.23
CA LEU A 131 1.59 -1.52 2.35
C LEU A 131 0.46 -0.50 2.55
N SER A 132 0.73 0.53 3.35
CA SER A 132 -0.24 1.59 3.70
C SER A 132 0.14 2.93 3.07
N GLU A 133 -0.83 3.74 2.65
CA GLU A 133 -0.55 5.12 2.25
C GLU A 133 -0.07 5.94 3.46
N GLY A 134 0.69 6.98 3.20
CA GLY A 134 1.28 7.85 4.21
C GLY A 134 2.00 9.03 3.55
N HIS A 135 2.70 9.81 4.38
CA HIS A 135 3.58 10.85 3.86
C HIS A 135 4.73 10.24 3.09
N ASP A 136 5.24 10.95 2.08
CA ASP A 136 6.52 10.55 1.51
C ASP A 136 7.58 10.59 2.61
N HIS A 137 8.41 9.56 2.68
CA HIS A 137 9.54 9.54 3.60
C HIS A 137 10.73 9.95 2.74
N GLY A 138 11.22 11.17 2.89
CA GLY A 138 12.28 11.75 2.08
C GLY A 138 13.60 10.98 2.16
N GLY A 139 14.70 11.60 1.74
CA GLY A 139 16.03 10.97 1.72
C GLY A 139 16.54 10.43 3.07
N THR A 140 15.87 10.75 4.19
CA THR A 140 16.23 10.35 5.55
C THR A 140 15.86 8.90 5.89
N LEU A 141 14.70 8.40 5.44
CA LEU A 141 14.34 6.99 5.60
C LEU A 141 15.22 6.09 4.74
N TRP A 142 15.40 6.50 3.49
CA TRP A 142 16.08 5.69 2.50
C TRP A 142 17.59 5.79 2.61
N GLY A 143 18.16 6.93 3.04
CA GLY A 143 19.60 7.14 3.19
C GLY A 143 20.41 6.65 1.97
N ASP A 144 21.65 6.26 2.23
CA ASP A 144 22.49 5.51 1.28
C ASP A 144 22.24 3.99 1.34
N ASP A 145 21.38 3.49 2.25
CA ASP A 145 21.25 2.04 2.49
C ASP A 145 19.98 1.43 1.88
N ARG A 146 18.95 2.27 1.68
CA ARG A 146 17.62 1.97 1.10
C ARG A 146 16.95 0.68 1.61
N SER A 147 16.96 0.46 2.93
CA SER A 147 16.46 -0.79 3.52
C SER A 147 14.93 -0.95 3.46
N VAL A 148 14.49 -1.95 2.70
CA VAL A 148 13.11 -2.42 2.62
C VAL A 148 12.72 -3.17 3.89
N VAL A 149 13.61 -4.01 4.43
CA VAL A 149 13.36 -4.79 5.65
C VAL A 149 13.05 -3.85 6.81
N ARG A 150 13.88 -2.82 6.99
CA ARG A 150 13.65 -1.79 8.00
C ARG A 150 12.35 -1.03 7.75
N PHE A 151 12.11 -0.61 6.50
CA PHE A 151 10.89 0.11 6.15
C PHE A 151 9.63 -0.67 6.54
N LEU A 152 9.57 -1.94 6.17
CA LEU A 152 8.43 -2.82 6.44
C LEU A 152 8.22 -3.08 7.93
N ASN A 153 9.27 -3.07 8.75
CA ASN A 153 9.15 -3.35 10.18
C ASN A 153 8.91 -2.10 11.04
N CYS A 154 9.41 -0.92 10.62
CA CYS A 154 9.37 0.29 11.44
C CYS A 154 8.33 1.32 10.98
N PHE A 155 8.00 1.37 9.69
CA PHE A 155 7.22 2.47 9.10
C PHE A 155 6.01 1.96 8.29
N GLY A 156 6.27 1.18 7.23
CA GLY A 156 5.28 0.55 6.34
C GLY A 156 4.25 1.49 5.69
N THR A 157 4.41 2.80 5.85
CA THR A 157 3.55 3.85 5.28
C THR A 157 4.35 4.73 4.33
N GLY A 158 3.79 5.16 3.21
CA GLY A 158 4.50 6.04 2.29
C GLY A 158 3.66 6.69 1.21
N ALA A 159 4.29 7.46 0.32
CA ALA A 159 3.69 7.99 -0.90
C ALA A 159 4.18 7.23 -2.13
N CYS A 160 3.71 7.57 -3.34
CA CYS A 160 4.09 6.89 -4.59
C CYS A 160 5.61 6.67 -4.70
N GLY A 161 6.44 7.67 -4.42
CA GLY A 161 7.91 7.52 -4.42
C GLY A 161 8.45 6.40 -3.52
N THR A 162 7.85 6.17 -2.34
CA THR A 162 8.22 5.11 -1.39
C THR A 162 7.95 3.72 -1.98
N PHE A 163 6.74 3.47 -2.50
CA PHE A 163 6.38 2.12 -2.96
C PHE A 163 7.12 1.72 -4.25
N HIS A 164 7.43 2.71 -5.08
CA HIS A 164 8.26 2.53 -6.27
C HIS A 164 9.76 2.46 -5.95
N ILE A 165 10.13 2.43 -4.67
CA ILE A 165 11.43 1.94 -4.18
C ILE A 165 11.30 0.51 -3.65
N VAL A 166 10.31 0.25 -2.78
CA VAL A 166 10.09 -1.06 -2.15
C VAL A 166 9.89 -2.17 -3.17
N MET A 167 8.92 -2.00 -4.06
CA MET A 167 8.50 -3.05 -4.98
C MET A 167 9.63 -3.42 -5.97
N PRO A 168 10.37 -2.50 -6.62
CA PRO A 168 11.46 -2.92 -7.50
C PRO A 168 12.71 -3.41 -6.74
N LEU A 169 12.95 -3.01 -5.47
CA LEU A 169 14.05 -3.59 -4.68
C LEU A 169 13.78 -5.06 -4.31
N ILE A 170 12.53 -5.42 -3.98
CA ILE A 170 12.14 -6.82 -3.77
C ILE A 170 12.26 -7.60 -5.09
N GLY A 171 11.79 -7.03 -6.20
CA GLY A 171 11.89 -7.63 -7.53
C GLY A 171 13.34 -7.90 -7.95
N ASP A 172 14.20 -6.88 -7.87
CA ASP A 172 15.64 -6.98 -8.19
C ASP A 172 16.35 -8.01 -7.30
N SER A 173 16.07 -8.01 -5.99
CA SER A 173 16.63 -8.99 -5.04
C SER A 173 16.19 -10.42 -5.34
N ALA A 174 15.01 -10.60 -5.95
CA ALA A 174 14.54 -11.89 -6.42
C ALA A 174 15.06 -12.24 -7.84
N GLY A 175 15.82 -11.36 -8.49
CA GLY A 175 16.34 -11.54 -9.84
C GLY A 175 15.30 -11.28 -10.94
N MET A 176 14.26 -10.48 -10.68
CA MET A 176 13.32 -10.01 -11.69
C MET A 176 13.91 -8.85 -12.50
N GLU A 177 13.54 -8.75 -13.77
CA GLU A 177 13.91 -7.60 -14.60
C GLU A 177 12.89 -6.47 -14.43
N CYS A 178 13.11 -5.60 -13.45
CA CYS A 178 12.21 -4.49 -13.12
C CYS A 178 12.93 -3.14 -12.99
N ASP A 179 12.19 -2.05 -13.23
CA ASP A 179 12.69 -0.67 -13.04
C ASP A 179 11.72 0.17 -12.21
N ALA A 180 12.31 1.08 -11.44
CA ALA A 180 11.59 2.22 -10.92
C ALA A 180 11.43 3.28 -12.03
N GLY A 181 10.30 3.95 -12.07
CA GLY A 181 10.08 5.03 -13.03
C GLY A 181 9.10 6.06 -12.55
N VAL A 182 8.90 7.07 -13.39
CA VAL A 182 7.90 8.11 -13.22
C VAL A 182 7.20 8.40 -14.53
N VAL A 183 5.94 8.84 -14.44
CA VAL A 183 5.11 9.32 -15.55
C VAL A 183 4.68 10.77 -15.31
N GLY A 184 4.20 11.45 -16.36
CA GLY A 184 3.65 12.80 -16.24
C GLY A 184 4.67 13.83 -15.76
N HIS A 185 5.89 13.81 -16.29
CA HIS A 185 7.01 14.69 -15.90
C HIS A 185 7.37 14.59 -14.41
N GLY A 186 7.25 13.38 -13.82
CA GLY A 186 7.56 13.16 -12.40
C GLY A 186 6.37 13.33 -11.47
N ALA A 187 5.15 13.50 -11.99
CA ALA A 187 3.94 13.67 -11.18
C ALA A 187 3.53 12.40 -10.42
N HIS A 188 3.87 11.22 -10.95
CA HIS A 188 3.55 9.95 -10.31
C HIS A 188 4.65 8.93 -10.57
N ALA A 189 5.11 8.27 -9.50
CA ALA A 189 6.05 7.16 -9.63
C ALA A 189 5.30 5.89 -10.04
N VAL A 190 5.96 5.02 -10.80
CA VAL A 190 5.39 3.80 -11.39
C VAL A 190 6.44 2.70 -11.42
N GLN A 191 6.03 1.44 -11.61
CA GLN A 191 6.93 0.31 -11.84
C GLN A 191 6.80 -0.24 -13.26
N ARG A 192 7.95 -0.58 -13.84
CA ARG A 192 8.04 -1.31 -15.10
C ARG A 192 8.58 -2.71 -14.84
N GLU A 193 7.80 -3.71 -15.18
CA GLU A 193 8.18 -5.12 -15.19
C GLU A 193 8.51 -5.58 -16.61
N ARG A 194 9.42 -6.53 -16.76
CA ARG A 194 9.71 -7.16 -18.06
C ARG A 194 9.47 -8.66 -18.01
N TYR A 195 8.62 -9.14 -18.90
CA TYR A 195 8.32 -10.55 -19.13
C TYR A 195 7.77 -10.71 -20.56
N ASP A 196 7.70 -11.92 -21.09
CA ASP A 196 7.21 -12.21 -22.45
C ASP A 196 7.85 -11.32 -23.57
N GLY A 197 9.07 -10.83 -23.35
CA GLY A 197 9.79 -9.94 -24.27
C GLY A 197 9.31 -8.47 -24.30
N GLY A 198 8.38 -8.09 -23.41
CA GLY A 198 7.77 -6.76 -23.35
C GLY A 198 8.02 -6.02 -22.04
N SER A 199 7.56 -4.77 -21.99
CA SER A 199 7.52 -3.95 -20.77
C SER A 199 6.08 -3.78 -20.31
N HIS A 200 5.84 -3.91 -19.01
CA HIS A 200 4.49 -3.97 -18.43
C HIS A 200 4.35 -3.03 -17.24
N PHE A 201 3.22 -2.31 -17.18
CA PHE A 201 2.93 -1.35 -16.13
C PHE A 201 2.27 -2.00 -14.91
N PHE A 202 2.81 -1.72 -13.72
CA PHE A 202 2.19 -2.06 -12.43
C PHE A 202 2.27 -0.91 -11.44
N ASP A 203 1.24 -0.81 -10.61
CA ASP A 203 1.13 0.16 -9.53
C ASP A 203 0.44 -0.48 -8.33
N CYS A 204 1.00 -0.37 -7.12
CA CYS A 204 0.40 -0.99 -5.92
C CYS A 204 -0.43 -0.02 -5.07
N MET A 205 -0.57 1.24 -5.48
CA MET A 205 -1.16 2.34 -4.71
C MET A 205 -2.44 2.89 -5.30
N LEU A 206 -2.47 3.07 -6.62
CA LEU A 206 -3.63 3.64 -7.31
C LEU A 206 -4.86 2.76 -7.06
N SER A 207 -5.92 3.37 -6.50
CA SER A 207 -7.24 2.74 -6.39
C SER A 207 -7.94 2.83 -7.75
N HIS A 208 -8.75 1.82 -8.08
CA HIS A 208 -9.63 1.88 -9.24
C HIS A 208 -10.91 2.67 -8.98
N GLY A 209 -11.18 3.10 -7.74
CA GLY A 209 -12.41 3.78 -7.37
C GLY A 209 -12.18 4.89 -6.35
N ASP A 210 -13.04 4.94 -5.32
CA ASP A 210 -12.76 5.74 -4.14
C ASP A 210 -11.72 5.04 -3.23
N ARG A 211 -11.37 5.67 -2.11
CA ARG A 211 -10.39 5.12 -1.15
C ARG A 211 -10.90 3.93 -0.32
N THR A 212 -12.16 3.53 -0.50
CA THR A 212 -12.76 2.37 0.19
C THR A 212 -12.70 1.10 -0.65
N GLN A 213 -12.12 1.18 -1.86
CA GLN A 213 -11.89 0.04 -2.73
C GLN A 213 -10.49 -0.56 -2.50
N PRO A 214 -10.28 -1.85 -2.87
CA PRO A 214 -8.95 -2.43 -2.92
C PRO A 214 -7.97 -1.61 -3.76
N ARG A 215 -6.76 -1.41 -3.24
CA ARG A 215 -5.68 -0.69 -3.92
C ARG A 215 -4.98 -1.54 -4.98
N GLY A 216 -4.19 -0.84 -5.78
CA GLY A 216 -3.32 -1.37 -6.82
C GLY A 216 -4.00 -1.28 -8.19
N HIS A 217 -3.20 -1.03 -9.22
CA HIS A 217 -3.65 -0.88 -10.58
C HIS A 217 -2.75 -1.61 -11.58
N PHE A 218 -3.37 -2.33 -12.51
CA PHE A 218 -2.81 -2.70 -13.80
C PHE A 218 -3.95 -2.67 -14.84
N PRO A 219 -3.72 -2.15 -16.06
CA PRO A 219 -4.67 -2.27 -17.15
C PRO A 219 -4.40 -3.51 -18.01
N LEU A 220 -5.29 -3.77 -18.97
CA LEU A 220 -5.06 -4.70 -20.07
C LEU A 220 -5.03 -3.93 -21.39
N ALA A 221 -4.23 -4.39 -22.34
CA ALA A 221 -4.26 -3.97 -23.73
C ALA A 221 -5.58 -4.39 -24.39
N LEU A 222 -5.86 -3.89 -25.61
CA LEU A 222 -7.07 -4.25 -26.36
C LEU A 222 -7.13 -5.72 -26.78
N ASP A 223 -6.14 -6.56 -26.47
CA ASP A 223 -6.23 -8.01 -26.61
C ASP A 223 -6.88 -8.69 -25.38
N ASN A 224 -7.16 -7.92 -24.31
CA ASN A 224 -7.67 -8.38 -23.01
C ASN A 224 -6.82 -9.49 -22.35
N GLN A 225 -5.52 -9.52 -22.63
CA GLN A 225 -4.60 -10.55 -22.15
C GLN A 225 -3.26 -9.99 -21.67
N THR A 226 -2.77 -8.97 -22.34
CA THR A 226 -1.46 -8.37 -22.12
C THR A 226 -1.59 -7.15 -21.21
N VAL A 227 -0.72 -7.00 -20.21
CA VAL A 227 -0.61 -5.75 -19.47
C VAL A 227 0.17 -4.77 -20.36
N PRO A 228 -0.33 -3.58 -20.70
CA PRO A 228 0.37 -2.68 -21.59
C PRO A 228 1.54 -1.99 -20.86
N SER A 229 2.47 -1.42 -21.62
CA SER A 229 3.53 -0.56 -21.07
C SER A 229 2.99 0.82 -20.69
N ALA A 230 3.78 1.61 -19.95
CA ALA A 230 3.43 3.01 -19.68
C ALA A 230 3.30 3.86 -20.96
N HIS A 231 4.04 3.52 -22.02
CA HIS A 231 3.95 4.21 -23.33
C HIS A 231 2.65 3.84 -24.04
N ASP A 232 2.26 2.57 -24.04
CA ASP A 232 0.99 2.13 -24.63
C ASP A 232 -0.20 2.80 -23.91
N ILE A 233 -0.14 2.96 -22.58
CA ILE A 233 -1.17 3.66 -21.79
C ILE A 233 -1.21 5.15 -22.14
N TRP A 234 -0.06 5.77 -22.38
CA TRP A 234 -0.01 7.15 -22.84
C TRP A 234 -0.67 7.30 -24.20
N ASP A 235 -0.31 6.44 -25.15
CA ASP A 235 -0.82 6.47 -26.53
C ASP A 235 -2.32 6.20 -26.55
N ASP A 236 -2.79 5.31 -25.67
CA ASP A 236 -4.19 5.00 -25.49
C ASP A 236 -4.63 4.96 -24.00
N ARG A 237 -5.02 6.12 -23.48
CA ARG A 237 -5.50 6.26 -22.09
C ARG A 237 -6.80 5.49 -21.80
N TYR A 238 -7.54 5.04 -22.80
CA TYR A 238 -8.71 4.19 -22.58
C TYR A 238 -8.33 2.85 -21.94
N LEU A 239 -7.13 2.34 -22.21
CA LEU A 239 -6.61 1.11 -21.59
C LEU A 239 -6.65 1.19 -20.07
N LEU A 240 -6.29 2.36 -19.52
CA LEU A 240 -6.34 2.65 -18.08
C LEU A 240 -7.76 3.04 -17.64
N ALA A 241 -8.45 3.89 -18.39
CA ALA A 241 -9.75 4.46 -18.00
C ALA A 241 -10.85 3.40 -17.82
N ARG A 242 -10.83 2.32 -18.63
CA ARG A 242 -11.83 1.24 -18.52
C ARG A 242 -11.72 0.43 -17.24
N ALA A 243 -10.55 0.42 -16.60
CA ALA A 243 -10.36 -0.24 -15.32
C ALA A 243 -10.86 0.59 -14.12
N GLY A 244 -11.33 1.82 -14.31
CA GLY A 244 -11.84 2.68 -13.24
C GLY A 244 -13.33 2.46 -12.93
N SER A 245 -13.68 2.34 -11.65
CA SER A 245 -15.02 2.10 -11.11
C SER A 245 -15.77 3.33 -10.60
N ALA A 246 -15.12 4.48 -10.43
CA ALA A 246 -15.76 5.69 -9.88
C ALA A 246 -15.34 6.99 -10.59
N PRO A 247 -16.14 8.08 -10.52
CA PRO A 247 -15.78 9.37 -11.10
C PRO A 247 -14.43 9.93 -10.61
N SER A 248 -14.05 9.63 -9.36
CA SER A 248 -12.74 10.00 -8.76
C SER A 248 -11.54 9.53 -9.59
N PHE A 249 -11.70 8.45 -10.35
CA PHE A 249 -10.65 7.89 -11.18
C PHE A 249 -10.16 8.85 -12.28
N GLY A 250 -10.97 9.85 -12.65
CA GLY A 250 -10.58 10.90 -13.60
C GLY A 250 -9.30 11.63 -13.23
N GLY A 251 -9.03 11.84 -11.93
CA GLY A 251 -7.80 12.44 -11.44
C GLY A 251 -6.57 11.54 -11.60
N ILE A 252 -6.73 10.22 -11.69
CA ILE A 252 -5.61 9.30 -11.91
C ILE A 252 -5.16 9.37 -13.37
N LEU A 253 -6.10 9.53 -14.30
CA LEU A 253 -5.82 9.65 -15.74
C LEU A 253 -4.96 10.87 -16.08
N THR A 254 -4.85 11.87 -15.21
CA THR A 254 -4.02 13.06 -15.44
C THR A 254 -2.53 12.82 -15.17
N TYR A 255 -2.16 11.76 -14.43
CA TYR A 255 -0.76 11.38 -14.24
C TYR A 255 -0.13 10.81 -15.53
N PHE A 256 -0.95 10.25 -16.41
CA PHE A 256 -0.50 9.53 -17.61
C PHE A 256 -0.50 10.44 -18.84
N GLY A 257 0.46 11.36 -18.88
CA GLY A 257 0.79 12.18 -20.05
C GLY A 257 2.31 12.38 -20.18
N PRO A 258 2.75 13.29 -21.08
CA PRO A 258 4.00 14.04 -20.98
C PRO A 258 5.19 13.48 -20.17
N GLY A 259 6.30 13.00 -20.74
CA GLY A 259 7.52 12.65 -20.00
C GLY A 259 7.47 11.44 -19.08
N THR A 260 7.90 10.28 -19.58
CA THR A 260 8.23 9.09 -18.77
C THR A 260 9.73 8.90 -18.65
N SER A 261 10.19 8.54 -17.46
CA SER A 261 11.59 8.19 -17.24
C SER A 261 11.66 6.93 -16.38
N PHE A 262 12.47 5.96 -16.82
CA PHE A 262 12.70 4.71 -16.11
C PHE A 262 14.19 4.55 -15.87
N TRP A 263 14.53 4.04 -14.70
CA TRP A 263 15.90 3.78 -14.30
C TRP A 263 15.96 2.41 -13.64
N PRO A 264 16.93 1.57 -14.02
CA PRO A 264 17.15 0.33 -13.31
C PRO A 264 17.47 0.67 -11.87
N MET A 265 16.81 -0.02 -10.94
CA MET A 265 17.36 -0.24 -9.62
C MET A 265 18.60 -1.09 -9.83
N LYS A 266 19.72 -0.45 -10.21
CA LYS A 266 21.00 -1.14 -10.33
C LYS A 266 21.20 -1.86 -8.99
N HIS A 267 21.73 -3.10 -9.00
CA HIS A 267 22.18 -3.91 -7.83
C HIS A 267 23.17 -3.21 -6.87
N LYS A 268 23.24 -1.88 -6.91
CA LYS A 268 23.97 -0.95 -6.05
C LYS A 268 23.50 -1.02 -4.61
N TRP A 269 22.21 -1.27 -4.37
CA TRP A 269 21.65 -1.35 -3.03
C TRP A 269 21.46 -2.82 -2.67
N ARG A 270 22.38 -3.37 -1.90
CA ARG A 270 22.19 -4.70 -1.29
C ARG A 270 21.43 -4.48 0.01
N GLU A 271 20.33 -5.19 0.23
CA GLU A 271 19.69 -5.20 1.54
C GLU A 271 20.60 -5.95 2.52
N TRP A 272 21.10 -5.26 3.54
CA TRP A 272 21.92 -5.86 4.60
C TRP A 272 21.17 -5.97 5.93
N HIS A 273 20.04 -5.27 6.08
CA HIS A 273 19.30 -5.27 7.33
C HIS A 273 18.49 -6.55 7.44
N ASN A 274 18.56 -7.17 8.62
CA ASN A 274 17.90 -8.44 8.90
C ASN A 274 17.25 -8.47 10.30
N MET A 275 16.85 -7.30 10.82
CA MET A 275 16.23 -7.13 12.13
C MET A 275 16.96 -7.88 13.27
N SER A 276 18.29 -7.99 13.19
CA SER A 276 19.07 -8.77 14.16
C SER A 276 19.08 -8.14 15.55
N ILE A 277 19.04 -9.00 16.57
CA ILE A 277 19.18 -8.61 17.98
C ILE A 277 19.85 -9.76 18.74
N LEU A 278 20.69 -9.41 19.70
CA LEU A 278 21.21 -10.35 20.69
C LEU A 278 20.50 -10.08 22.02
N LEU A 279 19.76 -11.06 22.55
CA LEU A 279 19.18 -10.94 23.89
C LEU A 279 20.16 -11.54 24.91
N ARG A 280 20.75 -10.70 25.75
CA ARG A 280 21.57 -11.15 26.89
C ARG A 280 20.71 -11.78 27.99
N PRO A 281 21.29 -12.52 28.94
CA PRO A 281 20.54 -13.05 30.09
C PRO A 281 19.76 -11.97 30.83
N GLY A 282 18.45 -12.15 30.97
CA GLY A 282 17.53 -11.17 31.57
C GLY A 282 17.07 -10.05 30.63
N GLU A 283 17.58 -9.99 29.40
CA GLU A 283 17.12 -9.05 28.37
C GLU A 283 15.85 -9.57 27.70
N SER A 284 14.97 -8.63 27.34
CA SER A 284 13.70 -8.93 26.68
C SER A 284 13.41 -7.95 25.56
N ILE A 285 12.67 -8.42 24.56
CA ILE A 285 12.05 -7.60 23.54
C ILE A 285 10.54 -7.82 23.56
N GLU A 286 9.79 -6.74 23.76
CA GLU A 286 8.33 -6.69 23.68
C GLU A 286 7.93 -5.97 22.40
N ARG A 287 6.99 -6.56 21.66
CA ARG A 287 6.28 -5.91 20.55
C ARG A 287 4.81 -5.79 20.94
N THR A 288 4.24 -4.60 20.78
CA THR A 288 2.86 -4.30 21.19
C THR A 288 2.04 -3.71 20.04
N TRP A 289 0.77 -4.12 19.98
CA TRP A 289 -0.22 -3.55 19.06
C TRP A 289 -0.86 -2.27 19.63
N GLN A 290 -0.49 -1.90 20.85
CA GLN A 290 -0.82 -0.58 21.38
C GLN A 290 0.00 0.47 20.64
N PRO A 291 -0.58 1.66 20.40
CA PRO A 291 0.18 2.73 19.79
C PRO A 291 1.36 3.09 20.71
N PRO A 292 2.53 3.43 20.14
CA PRO A 292 3.67 3.84 20.94
C PRO A 292 3.43 5.22 21.57
N GLU A 293 4.14 5.54 22.65
CA GLU A 293 4.05 6.87 23.30
C GLU A 293 4.53 7.99 22.36
N CYS A 294 5.57 7.70 21.56
CA CYS A 294 6.13 8.58 20.54
C CYS A 294 6.22 7.83 19.19
N VAL A 295 5.91 8.53 18.10
CA VAL A 295 6.10 8.04 16.73
C VAL A 295 6.98 9.04 16.00
N TRP A 296 7.99 8.55 15.28
CA TRP A 296 8.74 9.32 14.31
C TRP A 296 7.92 9.48 13.02
N THR A 297 7.61 10.72 12.67
CA THR A 297 7.09 11.12 11.35
C THR A 297 7.74 12.42 10.89
N GLU A 298 8.94 12.35 10.29
CA GLU A 298 9.65 13.52 9.73
C GLU A 298 9.64 14.79 10.62
N GLY A 299 9.80 14.61 11.95
CA GLY A 299 9.82 15.72 12.91
C GLY A 299 8.45 16.21 13.43
N GLU A 300 7.33 15.61 13.01
CA GLU A 300 6.02 15.84 13.63
C GLU A 300 5.72 14.78 14.70
N HIS A 301 5.28 15.23 15.88
CA HIS A 301 4.74 14.34 16.90
C HIS A 301 3.33 13.89 16.50
N TRP A 302 3.15 12.57 16.35
CA TRP A 302 1.85 11.89 16.35
C TRP A 302 0.90 12.26 15.20
N ALA A 303 0.97 11.52 14.09
CA ALA A 303 -0.12 11.44 13.13
C ALA A 303 -1.19 10.44 13.60
N LYS A 304 -2.28 10.92 14.21
CA LYS A 304 -3.47 10.09 14.54
C LYS A 304 -3.88 9.22 13.35
N GLY A 305 -4.07 7.92 13.58
CA GLY A 305 -4.66 6.99 12.60
C GLY A 305 -3.68 6.19 11.74
N ARG A 306 -2.36 6.35 11.90
CA ARG A 306 -1.39 5.48 11.23
C ARG A 306 -1.38 4.07 11.85
N PRO A 307 -1.07 3.03 11.06
CA PRO A 307 -0.98 1.64 11.54
C PRO A 307 0.34 1.41 12.27
N SER A 308 0.60 2.19 13.32
CA SER A 308 1.84 2.17 14.10
C SER A 308 1.62 1.46 15.42
N GLY A 309 2.44 0.45 15.67
CA GLY A 309 2.55 -0.22 16.95
C GLY A 309 3.77 0.28 17.70
N GLY A 310 3.96 -0.26 18.90
CA GLY A 310 5.11 0.05 19.73
C GLY A 310 5.88 -1.19 20.12
N GLY A 311 6.85 -0.98 20.97
CA GLY A 311 7.55 -2.03 21.65
C GLY A 311 8.69 -1.46 22.47
N LYS A 312 9.39 -2.36 23.15
CA LYS A 312 10.54 -2.00 23.93
C LYS A 312 11.54 -3.13 24.03
N VAL A 313 12.81 -2.78 24.06
CA VAL A 313 13.86 -3.65 24.57
C VAL A 313 14.12 -3.25 26.02
N ARG A 314 14.17 -4.22 26.93
CA ARG A 314 14.47 -3.98 28.34
C ARG A 314 15.62 -4.87 28.76
N TYR A 315 16.63 -4.28 29.38
CA TYR A 315 17.78 -4.98 29.92
C TYR A 315 18.01 -4.62 31.37
N GLU A 316 18.13 -5.63 32.22
CA GLU A 316 18.47 -5.50 33.64
C GLU A 316 19.73 -6.34 33.90
N PRO A 317 20.94 -5.76 33.75
CA PRO A 317 22.19 -6.49 33.89
C PRO A 317 22.33 -7.12 35.27
N ARG A 318 22.74 -8.38 35.30
CA ARG A 318 23.15 -9.07 36.52
C ARG A 318 24.54 -8.55 36.93
N LEU A 319 24.65 -7.96 38.12
CA LEU A 319 25.90 -7.38 38.62
C LEU A 319 26.81 -8.44 39.28
N THR A 320 27.10 -9.51 38.53
CA THR A 320 28.09 -10.53 38.90
C THR A 320 29.36 -10.33 38.09
N LYS A 321 30.48 -10.91 38.53
CA LYS A 321 31.75 -10.80 37.82
C LYS A 321 31.67 -11.46 36.44
N GLU A 322 31.07 -12.64 36.37
CA GLU A 322 30.94 -13.42 35.14
C GLU A 322 30.01 -12.74 34.12
N ASP A 323 28.88 -12.19 34.58
CA ASP A 323 27.92 -11.52 33.70
C ASP A 323 28.46 -10.17 33.20
N ALA A 324 29.05 -9.35 34.08
CA ALA A 324 29.64 -8.07 33.66
C ALA A 324 30.82 -8.25 32.70
N ALA A 325 31.66 -9.27 32.90
CA ALA A 325 32.76 -9.57 31.99
C ALA A 325 32.29 -10.00 30.59
N ARG A 326 31.08 -10.55 30.50
CA ARG A 326 30.46 -10.99 29.24
C ARG A 326 29.67 -9.88 28.55
N ASP A 327 28.92 -9.09 29.33
CA ASP A 327 27.83 -8.26 28.81
C ASP A 327 28.09 -6.74 28.90
N ALA A 328 29.08 -6.30 29.68
CA ALA A 328 29.43 -4.89 29.82
C ALA A 328 30.42 -4.45 28.74
N GLU A 329 30.25 -3.24 28.23
CA GLU A 329 31.19 -2.62 27.30
C GLU A 329 32.51 -2.25 27.99
N SER A 330 32.41 -1.83 29.26
CA SER A 330 33.59 -1.61 30.10
C SER A 330 33.28 -1.75 31.58
N VAL A 331 34.27 -2.26 32.32
CA VAL A 331 34.27 -2.37 33.79
C VAL A 331 35.60 -1.83 34.29
N GLU A 332 35.58 -0.79 35.10
CA GLU A 332 36.80 -0.17 35.63
C GLU A 332 36.71 0.02 37.14
N ASN A 333 37.73 -0.46 37.85
CA ASN A 333 37.86 -0.33 39.30
C ASN A 333 36.63 -0.78 40.10
N LEU A 334 35.96 -1.86 39.67
CA LEU A 334 34.77 -2.40 40.35
C LEU A 334 35.03 -3.79 40.93
N ALA A 335 34.62 -3.98 42.18
CA ALA A 335 34.40 -5.27 42.80
C ALA A 335 32.90 -5.58 42.72
N LEU A 336 32.57 -6.70 42.06
CA LEU A 336 31.21 -7.21 41.88
C LEU A 336 31.02 -8.40 42.82
N ASP A 337 30.28 -8.21 43.92
CA ASP A 337 29.97 -9.26 44.89
C ASP A 337 28.50 -9.19 45.33
N LYS A 338 27.86 -10.35 45.47
CA LYS A 338 26.44 -10.48 45.90
C LYS A 338 25.46 -9.57 45.15
N GLY A 339 25.69 -9.34 43.86
CA GLY A 339 24.84 -8.48 43.03
C GLY A 339 25.01 -6.97 43.28
N GLN A 340 26.09 -6.56 43.94
CA GLN A 340 26.45 -5.15 44.12
C GLN A 340 27.79 -4.83 43.46
N ALA A 341 27.87 -3.67 42.82
CA ALA A 341 29.11 -3.10 42.31
C ALA A 341 29.62 -2.02 43.27
N ARG A 342 30.85 -2.18 43.76
CA ARG A 342 31.56 -1.24 44.66
C ARG A 342 32.94 -0.92 44.11
N PRO A 343 33.57 0.20 44.49
CA PRO A 343 34.96 0.45 44.11
C PRO A 343 35.88 -0.67 44.60
N ALA A 344 36.69 -1.25 43.71
CA ALA A 344 37.69 -2.27 44.06
C ALA A 344 38.86 -1.63 44.84
N GLU A 345 39.31 -0.47 44.37
CA GLU A 345 40.30 0.38 45.04
C GLU A 345 39.62 1.69 45.50
N PRO A 346 39.47 1.89 46.82
CA PRO A 346 38.96 3.14 47.38
C PRO A 346 39.82 4.35 46.98
N GLY A 347 39.22 5.53 46.82
CA GLY A 347 39.94 6.75 46.43
C GLY A 347 40.16 6.90 44.91
N ARG A 348 39.76 5.91 44.11
CA ARG A 348 39.74 5.97 42.64
C ARG A 348 38.30 5.88 42.16
N SER A 349 37.98 6.59 41.07
CA SER A 349 36.67 6.45 40.45
C SER A 349 36.48 5.03 39.93
N ALA A 350 35.25 4.55 39.96
CA ALA A 350 34.86 3.25 39.43
C ALA A 350 33.70 3.42 38.46
N GLN A 351 33.66 2.65 37.38
CA GLN A 351 32.60 2.78 36.37
C GLN A 351 32.24 1.46 35.72
N LEU A 352 30.98 1.38 35.29
CA LEU A 352 30.39 0.27 34.55
C LEU A 352 29.61 0.83 33.36
N VAL A 353 29.85 0.31 32.17
CA VAL A 353 29.18 0.74 30.94
C VAL A 353 28.42 -0.41 30.30
N TYR A 354 27.15 -0.20 29.98
CA TYR A 354 26.32 -1.12 29.21
C TYR A 354 25.73 -0.44 27.98
N GLN A 355 25.72 -1.16 26.86
CA GLN A 355 24.94 -0.80 25.68
C GLN A 355 23.55 -1.45 25.75
N ILE A 356 22.53 -0.78 25.21
CA ILE A 356 21.28 -1.43 24.77
C ILE A 356 21.10 -1.14 23.28
N SER A 357 20.60 -2.13 22.54
CA SER A 357 20.35 -2.02 21.10
C SER A 357 18.94 -2.47 20.74
N SER A 358 18.42 -1.96 19.63
CA SER A 358 17.12 -2.34 19.08
C SER A 358 17.22 -2.53 17.56
N PRO A 359 16.64 -3.61 17.01
CA PRO A 359 16.52 -3.77 15.57
C PRO A 359 15.51 -2.80 14.95
N TYR A 360 14.71 -2.13 15.78
CA TYR A 360 13.77 -1.08 15.38
C TYR A 360 14.36 0.31 15.66
N VAL A 361 13.79 1.33 15.04
CA VAL A 361 14.13 2.72 15.34
C VAL A 361 13.72 3.07 16.76
N ILE A 362 14.68 3.51 17.58
CA ILE A 362 14.41 3.95 18.94
C ILE A 362 13.74 5.34 18.88
N THR A 363 12.59 5.45 19.53
CA THR A 363 11.75 6.67 19.58
C THR A 363 11.70 7.29 20.97
N GLY A 364 12.30 6.63 21.97
CA GLY A 364 12.35 7.06 23.36
C GLY A 364 13.14 6.06 24.19
N ALA A 365 13.44 6.41 25.43
CA ALA A 365 14.20 5.55 26.32
C ALA A 365 13.99 5.92 27.78
N ARG A 366 14.19 4.94 28.65
CA ARG A 366 14.20 5.13 30.10
C ARG A 366 15.36 4.36 30.68
N VAL A 367 16.01 4.95 31.67
CA VAL A 367 17.15 4.32 32.35
C VAL A 367 17.04 4.54 33.84
N GLY A 368 17.60 3.63 34.61
CA GLY A 368 17.56 3.76 36.05
C GLY A 368 18.38 2.70 36.76
N GLY A 369 18.24 2.68 38.07
CA GLY A 369 18.95 1.74 38.91
C GLY A 369 18.64 1.94 40.38
N SER A 370 19.19 1.04 41.19
CA SER A 370 19.12 1.08 42.63
C SER A 370 20.52 1.29 43.19
N PHE A 371 20.66 2.23 44.13
CA PHE A 371 21.94 2.73 44.60
C PHE A 371 21.99 2.79 46.12
N MET A 372 23.21 2.79 46.66
CA MET A 372 23.52 3.23 48.01
C MET A 372 24.40 4.46 47.86
N ALA A 373 23.82 5.65 48.01
CA ALA A 373 24.51 6.92 47.85
C ALA A 373 24.56 7.70 49.19
N PRO A 374 25.58 7.48 50.04
CA PRO A 374 25.69 8.12 51.36
C PRO A 374 26.06 9.62 51.30
N ALA A 375 26.41 10.14 50.13
CA ALA A 375 26.78 11.54 49.90
C ALA A 375 26.27 12.06 48.55
N ASP A 376 26.15 13.37 48.43
CA ASP A 376 25.83 14.04 47.17
C ASP A 376 26.92 13.78 46.12
N GLY A 377 26.52 13.46 44.89
CA GLY A 377 27.42 13.17 43.78
C GLY A 377 28.21 11.87 43.88
N ALA A 378 27.97 11.04 44.91
CA ALA A 378 28.65 9.76 45.10
C ALA A 378 28.46 8.80 43.91
N VAL A 379 27.27 8.82 43.29
CA VAL A 379 26.95 8.10 42.06
C VAL A 379 26.45 9.05 41.00
N GLU A 380 26.90 8.85 39.76
CA GLU A 380 26.44 9.56 38.58
C GLU A 380 26.04 8.55 37.50
N VAL A 381 24.93 8.85 36.82
CA VAL A 381 24.48 8.11 35.65
C VAL A 381 24.65 8.99 34.44
N MET A 382 25.32 8.47 33.43
CA MET A 382 25.69 9.18 32.21
C MET A 382 25.19 8.44 30.97
N LEU A 383 24.86 9.21 29.93
CA LEU A 383 24.35 8.74 28.64
C LEU A 383 25.36 9.05 27.54
N SER A 384 25.46 8.16 26.56
CA SER A 384 26.17 8.40 25.30
C SER A 384 25.46 7.71 24.14
N PHE A 385 25.56 8.27 22.94
CA PHE A 385 25.03 7.69 21.70
C PHE A 385 26.13 7.16 20.76
N ASP A 386 27.39 7.55 21.00
CA ASP A 386 28.57 7.14 20.23
C ASP A 386 29.58 6.32 21.05
N GLY A 387 29.39 6.25 22.38
CA GLY A 387 30.31 5.61 23.33
C GLY A 387 31.49 6.51 23.74
N GLU A 388 31.64 7.68 23.14
CA GLU A 388 32.78 8.58 23.30
C GLU A 388 32.39 9.86 24.06
N GLU A 389 31.32 10.52 23.65
CA GLU A 389 30.79 11.72 24.29
C GLU A 389 29.78 11.33 25.38
N TRP A 390 30.05 11.76 26.62
CA TRP A 390 29.27 11.37 27.80
C TRP A 390 28.59 12.57 28.46
N GLU A 391 27.28 12.51 28.61
CA GLU A 391 26.48 13.52 29.31
C GLU A 391 25.97 12.96 30.65
N SER A 392 26.15 13.73 31.73
CA SER A 392 25.53 13.41 33.03
C SER A 392 24.03 13.66 32.99
N ILE A 393 23.23 12.60 33.12
CA ILE A 393 21.77 12.69 33.12
C ILE A 393 21.16 12.60 34.52
N TRP A 394 21.91 12.11 35.50
CA TRP A 394 21.50 12.09 36.90
C TRP A 394 22.71 12.03 37.84
N ARG A 395 22.60 12.69 38.99
CA ARG A 395 23.58 12.66 40.09
C ARG A 395 22.85 12.40 41.40
N SER A 396 23.42 11.51 42.21
CA SER A 396 22.83 11.14 43.49
C SER A 396 22.82 12.31 44.47
N LYS A 397 21.77 12.40 45.27
CA LYS A 397 21.73 13.14 46.53
C LYS A 397 21.92 12.17 47.69
N GLN A 398 22.37 12.69 48.83
CA GLN A 398 22.54 11.91 50.04
C GLN A 398 21.25 11.19 50.42
N GLY A 399 21.34 9.86 50.55
CA GLY A 399 20.23 8.99 50.93
C GLY A 399 19.45 8.43 49.75
N ASP A 400 19.74 8.84 48.51
CA ASP A 400 19.08 8.28 47.32
C ASP A 400 19.27 6.76 47.25
N ARG A 401 18.16 6.08 46.93
CA ARG A 401 18.08 4.62 46.81
C ARG A 401 17.74 4.13 45.41
N GLU A 402 17.06 4.96 44.62
CA GLU A 402 16.66 4.63 43.26
C GLU A 402 16.74 5.88 42.38
N ALA A 403 17.00 5.68 41.11
CA ALA A 403 16.86 6.71 40.09
C ALA A 403 16.10 6.17 38.90
N THR A 404 15.29 7.03 38.29
CA THR A 404 14.65 6.78 36.99
C THR A 404 14.70 8.08 36.19
N VAL A 405 15.23 7.99 34.98
CA VAL A 405 15.38 9.13 34.06
C VAL A 405 14.67 8.75 32.76
N SER A 406 13.69 9.56 32.35
CA SER A 406 13.15 9.50 30.98
C SER A 406 14.07 10.27 30.05
N LEU A 407 14.28 9.71 28.87
CA LEU A 407 15.09 10.26 27.78
C LEU A 407 14.21 10.57 26.57
N ASP A 408 12.88 10.59 26.72
CA ASP A 408 11.95 10.66 25.59
C ASP A 408 12.02 11.99 24.82
N GLU A 409 12.49 13.06 25.47
CA GLU A 409 12.67 14.39 24.84
C GLU A 409 14.03 14.56 24.15
N ARG A 410 14.89 13.53 24.14
CA ARG A 410 16.24 13.62 23.55
C ARG A 410 16.17 13.79 22.04
N PRO A 411 16.81 14.82 21.46
CA PRO A 411 16.71 15.11 20.03
C PRO A 411 17.30 14.00 19.16
N GLU A 412 18.20 13.16 19.67
CA GLU A 412 18.76 11.99 18.98
C GLU A 412 17.68 10.98 18.57
N PHE A 413 16.60 10.86 19.33
CA PHE A 413 15.45 10.00 18.99
C PHE A 413 14.50 10.63 17.96
N HIS A 414 14.66 11.93 17.69
CA HIS A 414 13.76 12.72 16.84
C HIS A 414 14.44 13.29 15.59
N LYS A 415 15.76 13.17 15.50
CA LYS A 415 16.56 13.56 14.34
C LYS A 415 16.40 12.57 13.19
N PRO A 416 16.73 12.99 11.95
CA PRO A 416 16.71 12.10 10.79
C PRO A 416 17.80 11.01 10.83
N VAL A 417 18.74 11.09 11.78
CA VAL A 417 19.70 10.02 12.08
C VAL A 417 19.05 9.13 13.10
N PHE A 418 18.65 7.94 12.68
CA PHE A 418 17.93 7.01 13.53
C PHE A 418 18.85 6.39 14.59
N ALA A 419 18.53 6.59 15.86
CA ALA A 419 19.18 5.85 16.94
C ALA A 419 18.71 4.40 16.97
N HIS A 420 19.66 3.47 17.05
CA HIS A 420 19.43 2.03 17.23
C HIS A 420 20.08 1.48 18.49
N HIS A 421 20.87 2.30 19.17
CA HIS A 421 21.49 1.95 20.43
C HIS A 421 21.81 3.21 21.21
N TYR A 422 22.08 3.03 22.50
CA TYR A 422 22.71 4.02 23.36
C TYR A 422 23.48 3.29 24.46
N PHE A 423 24.36 4.02 25.14
CA PHE A 423 25.18 3.53 26.22
C PHE A 423 24.80 4.20 27.54
N LEU A 424 24.71 3.41 28.60
CA LEU A 424 24.55 3.87 29.97
C LEU A 424 25.84 3.63 30.74
N LYS A 425 26.38 4.67 31.37
CA LYS A 425 27.51 4.58 32.28
C LYS A 425 27.06 4.92 33.68
N ALA A 426 27.29 4.01 34.61
CA ALA A 426 27.14 4.28 36.04
C ALA A 426 28.54 4.47 36.65
N ARG A 427 28.78 5.64 37.23
CA ARG A 427 30.08 6.06 37.78
C ARG A 427 29.96 6.28 39.28
N ILE A 428 30.89 5.71 40.03
CA ILE A 428 31.12 6.03 41.45
C ILE A 428 32.29 7.01 41.51
N ALA A 429 32.07 8.14 42.20
CA ALA A 429 33.08 9.18 42.34
C ALA A 429 34.32 8.70 43.13
N ALA A 430 35.49 9.27 42.86
CA ALA A 430 36.72 8.86 43.53
C ALA A 430 36.72 9.15 45.04
N ASP A 431 36.03 10.22 45.44
CA ASP A 431 35.81 10.68 46.81
C ASP A 431 34.51 10.15 47.42
N ALA A 432 33.83 9.22 46.75
CA ALA A 432 32.61 8.60 47.28
C ALA A 432 32.90 7.80 48.56
N PRO A 433 32.02 7.85 49.58
CA PRO A 433 32.21 7.06 50.81
C PRO A 433 32.24 5.56 50.52
N ALA A 434 32.91 4.78 51.38
CA ALA A 434 33.13 3.34 51.17
C ALA A 434 31.83 2.51 51.15
N GLU A 435 30.75 3.02 51.73
CA GLU A 435 29.43 2.36 51.66
C GLU A 435 28.77 2.51 50.29
N THR A 436 29.30 3.37 49.40
CA THR A 436 28.71 3.63 48.09
C THR A 436 28.68 2.37 47.22
N ALA A 437 27.51 2.04 46.69
CA ALA A 437 27.33 0.85 45.88
C ALA A 437 26.24 1.05 44.81
N ILE A 438 26.43 0.42 43.65
CA ILE A 438 25.37 0.23 42.66
C ILE A 438 24.78 -1.16 42.92
N SER A 439 23.49 -1.22 43.26
CA SER A 439 22.79 -2.48 43.59
C SER A 439 21.93 -3.01 42.44
N GLY A 440 21.66 -2.18 41.44
CA GLY A 440 20.94 -2.57 40.24
C GLY A 440 21.02 -1.47 39.18
N LEU A 441 20.96 -1.87 37.92
CA LEU A 441 20.85 -0.97 36.77
C LEU A 441 19.82 -1.55 35.81
N TRP A 442 19.12 -0.70 35.08
CA TRP A 442 18.26 -1.12 34.00
C TRP A 442 18.21 -0.08 32.88
N LEU A 443 18.05 -0.58 31.66
CA LEU A 443 17.95 0.18 30.42
C LEU A 443 16.66 -0.23 29.70
N GLU A 444 15.96 0.73 29.12
CA GLU A 444 14.78 0.52 28.31
C GLU A 444 14.88 1.37 27.03
N ALA A 445 14.76 0.72 25.87
CA ALA A 445 14.71 1.38 24.57
C ALA A 445 13.30 1.21 23.99
N LEU A 446 12.55 2.30 23.87
CA LEU A 446 11.22 2.32 23.29
C LEU A 446 11.35 2.45 21.76
N PHE A 447 10.56 1.69 21.02
CA PHE A 447 10.59 1.73 19.56
C PHE A 447 9.19 1.70 18.95
N GLN A 448 9.10 2.17 17.70
CA GLN A 448 7.90 2.04 16.89
C GLN A 448 7.97 0.83 15.96
N THR A 449 6.80 0.30 15.61
CA THR A 449 6.64 -0.79 14.65
C THR A 449 5.56 -0.46 13.62
N TYR A 450 5.64 -1.09 12.45
CA TYR A 450 4.51 -1.15 11.53
C TYR A 450 3.58 -2.29 11.95
N LEU A 451 2.34 -1.99 12.35
CA LEU A 451 1.42 -3.00 12.89
C LEU A 451 1.27 -4.24 11.99
N PRO A 452 1.13 -4.11 10.65
CA PRO A 452 1.00 -5.26 9.77
C PRO A 452 2.28 -6.11 9.65
N SER A 453 3.43 -5.68 10.16
CA SER A 453 4.64 -6.53 10.24
C SER A 453 4.66 -7.43 11.47
N LEU A 454 3.83 -7.15 12.47
CA LEU A 454 3.85 -7.90 13.71
C LEU A 454 3.25 -9.31 13.54
N PRO A 455 3.72 -10.30 14.33
CA PRO A 455 3.27 -11.69 14.25
C PRO A 455 1.88 -11.87 14.88
N SER A 456 0.84 -11.41 14.19
CA SER A 456 -0.54 -11.37 14.71
C SER A 456 -1.16 -12.77 14.82
N LEU A 457 -1.69 -13.09 16.00
CA LEU A 457 -2.63 -14.19 16.20
C LEU A 457 -4.00 -13.82 15.59
N GLY A 458 -4.63 -14.77 14.90
CA GLY A 458 -6.02 -14.69 14.45
C GLY A 458 -6.97 -15.44 15.38
N ALA A 459 -8.27 -15.26 15.19
CA ALA A 459 -9.27 -16.03 15.93
C ALA A 459 -9.17 -17.52 15.57
N GLY A 460 -9.32 -18.39 16.57
CA GLY A 460 -9.12 -19.83 16.44
C GLY A 460 -7.67 -20.26 16.70
N LYS A 461 -7.25 -21.32 16.01
CA LYS A 461 -5.96 -21.99 16.23
C LYS A 461 -4.84 -21.31 15.44
N ASN A 462 -3.75 -20.97 16.12
CA ASN A 462 -2.55 -20.38 15.53
C ASN A 462 -1.34 -21.29 15.72
N ASN A 463 -0.68 -21.64 14.62
CA ASN A 463 0.61 -22.32 14.61
C ASN A 463 1.72 -21.29 14.74
N VAL A 464 2.41 -21.28 15.88
CA VAL A 464 3.50 -20.34 16.17
C VAL A 464 4.82 -21.07 16.00
N GLN A 465 5.70 -20.49 15.19
CA GLN A 465 7.05 -20.99 14.94
C GLN A 465 8.04 -20.03 15.60
N TYR A 466 8.91 -20.59 16.43
CA TYR A 466 10.05 -19.90 17.01
C TYR A 466 11.33 -20.40 16.34
N HIS A 467 12.22 -19.46 16.03
CA HIS A 467 13.56 -19.76 15.54
C HIS A 467 14.59 -18.77 16.12
N ASP A 468 15.81 -19.23 16.38
CA ASP A 468 16.97 -18.40 16.70
C ASP A 468 18.29 -19.03 16.19
N ASN A 469 19.37 -18.24 16.23
CA ASN A 469 20.67 -18.60 15.66
C ASN A 469 21.69 -19.10 16.72
N THR A 470 21.23 -19.52 17.89
CA THR A 470 22.08 -19.90 19.03
C THR A 470 22.29 -21.41 19.03
N ALA A 471 23.55 -21.85 18.88
CA ALA A 471 23.88 -23.28 18.86
C ALA A 471 23.94 -23.90 20.26
N ASP A 472 24.42 -23.13 21.25
CA ASP A 472 24.57 -23.60 22.61
C ASP A 472 23.22 -23.72 23.34
N PRO A 473 23.08 -24.64 24.31
CA PRO A 473 21.87 -24.77 25.11
C PRO A 473 21.51 -23.46 25.81
N HIS A 474 20.30 -22.98 25.57
CA HIS A 474 19.77 -21.74 26.11
C HIS A 474 18.31 -21.91 26.53
N GLU A 475 17.74 -20.89 27.17
CA GLU A 475 16.33 -20.86 27.53
C GLU A 475 15.74 -19.47 27.24
N VAL A 476 14.60 -19.47 26.56
CA VAL A 476 13.81 -18.29 26.25
C VAL A 476 12.38 -18.52 26.70
N THR A 477 11.81 -17.54 27.39
CA THR A 477 10.37 -17.51 27.68
C THR A 477 9.68 -16.59 26.68
N ILE A 478 8.60 -17.07 26.05
CA ILE A 478 7.76 -16.29 25.14
C ILE A 478 6.38 -16.11 25.78
N GLU A 479 5.88 -14.89 25.83
CA GLU A 479 4.55 -14.57 26.35
C GLU A 479 3.72 -13.88 25.27
N HIS A 480 2.60 -14.51 24.90
CA HIS A 480 1.60 -13.95 23.98
C HIS A 480 0.43 -13.42 24.79
N CYS A 481 0.04 -12.17 24.57
CA CYS A 481 -1.06 -11.52 25.27
C CYS A 481 -2.13 -11.04 24.28
N TRP A 482 -3.41 -11.36 24.53
CA TRP A 482 -4.52 -10.95 23.65
C TRP A 482 -5.81 -10.66 24.43
N THR A 483 -6.80 -10.11 23.72
CA THR A 483 -8.19 -9.98 24.16
C THR A 483 -9.11 -10.60 23.12
N GLU A 484 -10.27 -11.09 23.54
CA GLU A 484 -11.23 -11.77 22.66
C GLU A 484 -12.49 -10.95 22.51
N ALA A 485 -13.09 -10.96 21.32
CA ALA A 485 -14.39 -10.38 21.06
C ALA A 485 -15.20 -11.30 20.14
N THR A 486 -16.52 -11.19 20.22
CA THR A 486 -17.45 -12.00 19.42
C THR A 486 -18.50 -11.10 18.81
N ALA A 487 -18.76 -11.30 17.52
CA ALA A 487 -19.94 -10.79 16.85
C ALA A 487 -20.43 -11.81 15.81
N PRO A 488 -21.69 -11.71 15.34
CA PRO A 488 -22.20 -12.56 14.28
C PRO A 488 -21.36 -12.42 12.99
N ILE A 489 -20.85 -13.55 12.50
CA ILE A 489 -20.16 -13.62 11.21
C ILE A 489 -21.20 -13.95 10.12
N PRO A 490 -21.30 -13.17 9.03
CA PRO A 490 -22.11 -13.55 7.89
C PRO A 490 -21.66 -14.90 7.31
N PRO A 491 -22.57 -15.81 6.94
CA PRO A 491 -22.19 -17.05 6.29
C PRO A 491 -21.65 -16.78 4.87
N ALA A 492 -20.95 -17.77 4.29
CA ALA A 492 -20.57 -17.71 2.88
C ALA A 492 -21.83 -17.60 1.99
N PRO A 493 -21.81 -16.80 0.92
CA PRO A 493 -22.83 -16.84 -0.12
C PRO A 493 -22.99 -18.26 -0.69
N ALA A 494 -24.24 -18.72 -0.82
CA ALA A 494 -24.56 -20.14 -1.01
C ALA A 494 -24.62 -20.58 -2.48
N ALA A 495 -24.94 -19.68 -3.40
CA ALA A 495 -25.07 -20.02 -4.82
C ALA A 495 -24.92 -18.80 -5.73
N ALA A 496 -24.26 -19.03 -6.87
CA ALA A 496 -24.30 -18.16 -8.04
C ALA A 496 -25.69 -18.22 -8.70
N VAL A 497 -26.36 -17.06 -8.81
CA VAL A 497 -27.68 -16.94 -9.46
C VAL A 497 -27.55 -16.46 -10.90
N ARG A 498 -26.69 -15.48 -11.14
CA ARG A 498 -26.39 -14.98 -12.49
C ARG A 498 -24.94 -14.51 -12.53
N PRO A 499 -24.11 -14.98 -13.46
CA PRO A 499 -24.32 -16.23 -14.19
C PRO A 499 -24.46 -17.39 -13.20
N ALA A 500 -25.21 -18.43 -13.54
CA ALA A 500 -25.21 -19.64 -12.73
C ALA A 500 -23.85 -20.34 -12.88
N ASP A 501 -23.46 -21.13 -11.89
CA ASP A 501 -22.15 -21.79 -11.94
C ASP A 501 -22.06 -22.76 -13.13
N GLY A 502 -20.97 -22.65 -13.88
CA GLY A 502 -20.67 -23.47 -15.05
C GLY A 502 -21.44 -23.12 -16.32
N THR A 503 -22.24 -22.04 -16.36
CA THR A 503 -23.06 -21.69 -17.53
C THR A 503 -22.40 -20.66 -18.45
N ASP A 504 -22.99 -20.45 -19.62
CA ASP A 504 -22.64 -19.34 -20.50
C ASP A 504 -23.28 -18.02 -20.01
N SER A 505 -22.66 -16.88 -20.34
CA SER A 505 -23.22 -15.54 -20.13
C SER A 505 -22.83 -14.58 -21.23
N GLY A 506 -23.73 -13.65 -21.57
CA GLY A 506 -23.37 -12.46 -22.36
C GLY A 506 -22.31 -11.60 -21.65
N PHE A 507 -21.63 -10.71 -22.39
CA PHE A 507 -20.68 -9.76 -21.80
C PHE A 507 -21.36 -8.74 -20.87
N ASP A 508 -22.60 -8.32 -21.17
CA ASP A 508 -23.39 -7.41 -20.33
C ASP A 508 -24.02 -8.13 -19.12
N VAL A 509 -23.15 -8.60 -18.22
CA VAL A 509 -23.51 -9.42 -17.07
C VAL A 509 -23.64 -8.58 -15.80
N VAL A 510 -24.81 -8.70 -15.14
CA VAL A 510 -24.98 -8.30 -13.74
C VAL A 510 -24.87 -9.56 -12.89
N PHE A 511 -23.83 -9.60 -12.07
CA PHE A 511 -23.58 -10.71 -11.15
C PHE A 511 -24.61 -10.70 -10.03
N LYS A 512 -25.16 -11.87 -9.70
CA LYS A 512 -26.13 -12.06 -8.61
C LYS A 512 -25.83 -13.35 -7.88
N TRP A 513 -25.98 -13.35 -6.57
CA TRP A 513 -25.81 -14.52 -5.72
C TRP A 513 -26.95 -14.63 -4.71
N ARG A 514 -27.01 -15.76 -4.02
CA ARG A 514 -28.00 -16.03 -2.95
C ARG A 514 -27.28 -16.23 -1.63
N MET A 515 -27.72 -15.51 -0.59
CA MET A 515 -27.31 -15.76 0.79
C MET A 515 -28.10 -16.92 1.40
N PRO A 516 -27.52 -17.72 2.31
CA PRO A 516 -28.29 -18.64 3.15
C PRO A 516 -29.37 -17.89 3.94
N ALA A 517 -30.55 -18.51 4.08
CA ALA A 517 -31.68 -17.93 4.83
C ALA A 517 -31.39 -17.74 6.34
N GLU A 518 -30.41 -18.46 6.87
CA GLU A 518 -30.11 -18.54 8.30
C GLU A 518 -29.10 -17.48 8.79
N SER A 519 -28.74 -16.49 7.97
CA SER A 519 -27.79 -15.46 8.40
C SER A 519 -28.32 -14.67 9.59
N ARG A 520 -27.65 -14.77 10.72
CA ARG A 520 -27.93 -13.96 11.93
C ARG A 520 -27.27 -12.58 11.87
N ALA A 521 -26.35 -12.36 10.94
CA ALA A 521 -25.70 -11.06 10.73
C ALA A 521 -26.50 -10.22 9.74
N ALA A 522 -26.74 -8.95 10.08
CA ALA A 522 -27.27 -7.97 9.14
C ALA A 522 -26.16 -7.59 8.15
N ILE A 523 -26.36 -7.86 6.87
CA ILE A 523 -25.37 -7.62 5.81
C ILE A 523 -25.48 -6.17 5.32
N ASP A 524 -24.36 -5.46 5.20
CA ASP A 524 -24.30 -4.09 4.68
C ASP A 524 -23.51 -3.96 3.37
N ALA A 525 -22.61 -4.91 3.09
CA ALA A 525 -21.76 -4.88 1.91
C ALA A 525 -21.30 -6.28 1.48
N TYR A 526 -20.70 -6.35 0.28
CA TYR A 526 -20.05 -7.55 -0.25
C TYR A 526 -18.71 -7.20 -0.86
N GLU A 527 -17.76 -8.13 -0.81
CA GLU A 527 -16.53 -8.06 -1.59
C GLU A 527 -16.62 -9.06 -2.74
N PHE A 528 -16.44 -8.57 -3.95
CA PHE A 528 -16.51 -9.33 -5.20
C PHE A 528 -15.12 -9.49 -5.80
N PHE A 529 -14.82 -10.68 -6.32
CA PHE A 529 -13.57 -10.97 -7.00
C PHE A 529 -13.82 -11.82 -8.25
N LEU A 530 -13.38 -11.36 -9.42
CA LEU A 530 -13.42 -12.13 -10.67
C LEU A 530 -12.04 -12.20 -11.34
N SER A 531 -11.67 -13.38 -11.80
CA SER A 531 -10.37 -13.71 -12.39
C SER A 531 -10.53 -14.52 -13.69
N PRO A 532 -9.58 -14.40 -14.64
CA PRO A 532 -9.45 -15.35 -15.74
C PRO A 532 -8.82 -16.69 -15.31
N ARG A 533 -8.42 -16.85 -14.04
CA ARG A 533 -7.74 -18.05 -13.51
C ARG A 533 -8.58 -18.74 -12.45
N ALA A 534 -8.53 -20.07 -12.44
CA ALA A 534 -9.25 -20.90 -11.47
C ALA A 534 -8.74 -20.73 -10.03
N ASP A 535 -7.46 -20.38 -9.87
CA ASP A 535 -6.82 -20.14 -8.57
C ASP A 535 -7.11 -18.75 -7.98
N LEU A 536 -7.79 -17.88 -8.75
CA LEU A 536 -8.12 -16.50 -8.37
C LEU A 536 -6.88 -15.69 -7.93
N ALA A 537 -5.71 -15.97 -8.52
CA ALA A 537 -4.44 -15.35 -8.10
C ALA A 537 -4.45 -13.82 -8.22
N TRP A 538 -5.09 -13.28 -9.26
CA TRP A 538 -5.30 -11.84 -9.48
C TRP A 538 -6.60 -11.58 -10.24
N PRO A 539 -7.19 -10.37 -10.16
CA PRO A 539 -8.46 -10.09 -10.82
C PRO A 539 -8.29 -9.93 -12.35
N LEU A 540 -9.38 -9.95 -13.11
CA LEU A 540 -9.34 -9.71 -14.57
C LEU A 540 -8.87 -8.30 -14.91
N LEU A 541 -9.52 -7.30 -14.32
CA LEU A 541 -9.05 -5.94 -14.16
C LEU A 541 -9.25 -5.58 -12.70
N VAL A 542 -8.56 -4.56 -12.22
CA VAL A 542 -8.63 -4.17 -10.82
C VAL A 542 -10.03 -3.82 -10.33
N CYS A 543 -10.90 -3.26 -11.19
CA CYS A 543 -12.31 -3.03 -10.85
C CYS A 543 -13.15 -4.31 -10.65
N TYR A 544 -12.65 -5.49 -11.02
CA TYR A 544 -13.27 -6.77 -10.72
C TYR A 544 -12.87 -7.32 -9.34
N HIS A 545 -12.04 -6.61 -8.58
CA HIS A 545 -11.86 -6.77 -7.13
C HIS A 545 -12.48 -5.56 -6.43
N SER A 546 -13.76 -5.62 -6.08
CA SER A 546 -14.50 -4.45 -5.59
C SER A 546 -15.27 -4.74 -4.31
N VAL A 547 -15.45 -3.70 -3.48
CA VAL A 547 -16.41 -3.70 -2.38
C VAL A 547 -17.69 -2.98 -2.81
N VAL A 548 -18.83 -3.68 -2.69
CA VAL A 548 -20.17 -3.20 -2.99
C VAL A 548 -20.87 -2.88 -1.68
N TYR A 549 -20.97 -1.59 -1.34
CA TYR A 549 -21.66 -1.11 -0.13
C TYR A 549 -23.18 -1.10 -0.35
N SER A 550 -23.78 -2.28 -0.35
CA SER A 550 -25.23 -2.50 -0.41
C SER A 550 -25.58 -3.87 0.18
N PRO A 551 -26.72 -4.01 0.88
CA PRO A 551 -27.23 -5.32 1.30
C PRO A 551 -27.72 -6.17 0.12
N GLU A 552 -27.92 -5.59 -1.06
CA GLU A 552 -28.38 -6.31 -2.24
C GLU A 552 -27.29 -7.25 -2.79
N PRO A 553 -27.56 -8.55 -2.97
CA PRO A 553 -26.57 -9.54 -3.41
C PRO A 553 -26.35 -9.49 -4.93
N LYS A 554 -25.88 -8.34 -5.42
CA LYS A 554 -25.60 -8.11 -6.84
C LYS A 554 -24.40 -7.20 -7.05
N PHE A 555 -23.72 -7.38 -8.19
CA PHE A 555 -22.66 -6.49 -8.65
C PHE A 555 -22.78 -6.27 -10.16
N ALA A 556 -22.76 -5.00 -10.57
CA ALA A 556 -22.65 -4.61 -11.97
C ALA A 556 -21.23 -4.09 -12.19
N PRO A 557 -20.40 -4.75 -13.02
CA PRO A 557 -19.05 -4.29 -13.26
C PRO A 557 -19.08 -2.94 -14.01
N PRO A 558 -18.12 -2.03 -13.74
CA PRO A 558 -18.09 -0.71 -14.38
C PRO A 558 -17.71 -0.75 -15.87
N THR A 559 -17.16 -1.87 -16.33
CA THR A 559 -16.88 -2.16 -17.73
C THR A 559 -17.13 -3.63 -18.01
N THR A 560 -17.54 -3.96 -19.22
CA THR A 560 -17.63 -5.33 -19.74
C THR A 560 -16.66 -5.55 -20.91
N ASP A 561 -15.88 -4.53 -21.26
CA ASP A 561 -14.95 -4.50 -22.40
C ASP A 561 -13.67 -5.33 -22.14
N ALA A 562 -13.64 -6.13 -21.08
CA ALA A 562 -12.50 -6.97 -20.66
C ALA A 562 -12.73 -8.47 -20.95
N PHE A 563 -13.93 -8.84 -21.41
CA PHE A 563 -14.25 -10.23 -21.71
C PHE A 563 -13.76 -10.66 -23.10
N ILE A 564 -13.46 -11.95 -23.23
CA ILE A 564 -13.11 -12.61 -24.48
C ILE A 564 -14.14 -13.72 -24.72
N ASP A 565 -14.67 -13.79 -25.94
CA ASP A 565 -15.66 -14.81 -26.29
C ASP A 565 -15.09 -16.22 -26.13
N GLY A 566 -15.89 -17.11 -25.55
CA GLY A 566 -15.50 -18.49 -25.28
C GLY A 566 -14.51 -18.68 -24.13
N ARG A 567 -14.03 -17.60 -23.51
CA ARG A 567 -13.14 -17.71 -22.35
C ARG A 567 -13.95 -18.00 -21.07
N LYS A 568 -13.45 -18.96 -20.30
CA LYS A 568 -13.96 -19.27 -18.96
C LYS A 568 -13.36 -18.33 -17.92
N TYR A 569 -14.22 -17.78 -17.07
CA TYR A 569 -13.86 -16.90 -15.95
C TYR A 569 -14.34 -17.50 -14.63
N TYR A 570 -13.69 -17.11 -13.54
CA TYR A 570 -13.92 -17.61 -12.20
C TYR A 570 -14.19 -16.44 -11.26
N TRP A 571 -15.14 -16.60 -10.35
CA TRP A 571 -15.50 -15.53 -9.43
C TRP A 571 -15.96 -16.06 -8.08
N ARG A 572 -15.82 -15.22 -7.07
CA ARG A 572 -16.28 -15.48 -5.70
C ARG A 572 -16.73 -14.19 -5.03
N VAL A 573 -17.49 -14.34 -3.95
CA VAL A 573 -18.01 -13.22 -3.18
C VAL A 573 -18.05 -13.56 -1.69
N ARG A 574 -17.79 -12.58 -0.83
CA ARG A 574 -18.01 -12.67 0.62
C ARG A 574 -18.87 -11.53 1.13
N ALA A 575 -19.66 -11.78 2.16
CA ALA A 575 -20.52 -10.78 2.79
C ALA A 575 -19.82 -10.09 3.95
N ARG A 576 -20.20 -8.83 4.21
CA ARG A 576 -19.82 -8.05 5.39
C ARG A 576 -21.05 -7.78 6.24
N SER A 577 -20.91 -7.87 7.56
CA SER A 577 -21.96 -7.43 8.47
C SER A 577 -21.92 -5.92 8.68
N ALA A 578 -23.04 -5.32 9.10
CA ALA A 578 -23.13 -3.91 9.48
C ALA A 578 -22.15 -3.49 10.60
N ASP A 579 -21.66 -4.44 11.40
CA ASP A 579 -20.62 -4.20 12.40
C ASP A 579 -19.21 -4.11 11.78
N GLY A 580 -19.08 -4.43 10.50
CA GLY A 580 -17.84 -4.47 9.74
C GLY A 580 -17.08 -5.79 9.81
N VAL A 581 -17.79 -6.91 9.97
CA VAL A 581 -17.19 -8.26 10.04
C VAL A 581 -17.39 -8.99 8.71
N TRP A 582 -16.29 -9.40 8.09
CA TRP A 582 -16.26 -10.20 6.87
C TRP A 582 -16.49 -11.68 7.16
N GLY A 583 -17.43 -12.27 6.43
CA GLY A 583 -17.62 -13.71 6.36
C GLY A 583 -16.59 -14.42 5.47
N PRO A 584 -16.62 -15.76 5.43
CA PRO A 584 -15.85 -16.53 4.47
C PRO A 584 -16.29 -16.22 3.03
N TRP A 585 -15.36 -16.45 2.10
CA TRP A 585 -15.65 -16.45 0.67
C TRP A 585 -16.60 -17.60 0.31
N SER A 586 -17.45 -17.37 -0.70
CA SER A 586 -18.18 -18.43 -1.39
C SER A 586 -17.22 -19.47 -1.97
N GLU A 587 -17.78 -20.60 -2.41
CA GLU A 587 -17.09 -21.44 -3.39
C GLU A 587 -16.72 -20.62 -4.64
N THR A 588 -15.74 -21.11 -5.38
CA THR A 588 -15.35 -20.50 -6.65
C THR A 588 -16.32 -20.96 -7.72
N TRP A 589 -17.10 -20.02 -8.23
CA TRP A 589 -18.01 -20.25 -9.34
C TRP A 589 -17.35 -19.85 -10.65
N SER A 590 -17.91 -20.33 -11.77
CA SER A 590 -17.39 -20.07 -13.09
C SER A 590 -18.48 -19.83 -14.12
N PHE A 591 -18.12 -19.19 -15.23
CA PHE A 591 -18.98 -19.06 -16.41
C PHE A 591 -18.12 -18.91 -17.67
N VAL A 592 -18.70 -19.16 -18.83
CA VAL A 592 -18.07 -18.89 -20.13
C VAL A 592 -18.67 -17.61 -20.72
N ALA A 593 -17.82 -16.62 -20.98
CA ALA A 593 -18.26 -15.37 -21.57
C ALA A 593 -18.57 -15.54 -23.05
N ARG A 594 -19.67 -14.94 -23.51
CA ARG A 594 -20.14 -14.99 -24.89
C ARG A 594 -20.48 -13.59 -25.40
N GLY A 595 -19.97 -13.23 -26.57
CA GLY A 595 -20.20 -11.90 -27.14
C GLY A 595 -19.45 -11.69 -28.46
N PRO A 596 -19.59 -10.52 -29.10
CA PRO A 596 -18.87 -10.24 -30.34
C PRO A 596 -17.39 -9.96 -30.07
N GLY A 597 -16.53 -10.36 -31.00
CA GLY A 597 -15.14 -9.89 -31.03
C GLY A 597 -15.06 -8.41 -31.45
N PRO A 598 -13.92 -7.75 -31.24
CA PRO A 598 -13.72 -6.39 -31.72
C PRO A 598 -13.65 -6.35 -33.26
N ALA A 599 -14.17 -5.27 -33.85
CA ALA A 599 -13.89 -4.91 -35.23
C ALA A 599 -12.37 -4.73 -35.44
N GLN A 600 -11.90 -4.92 -36.67
CA GLN A 600 -10.47 -4.94 -37.00
C GLN A 600 -10.10 -3.80 -37.95
N LYS A 601 -8.82 -3.40 -37.90
CA LYS A 601 -8.18 -2.45 -38.85
C LYS A 601 -9.05 -1.20 -39.14
N PRO A 602 -9.35 -0.39 -38.11
CA PRO A 602 -10.04 0.87 -38.35
C PRO A 602 -9.11 1.83 -39.11
N GLU A 603 -9.54 2.27 -40.30
CA GLU A 603 -8.75 3.13 -41.20
C GLU A 603 -9.62 4.28 -41.70
N ILE A 604 -9.00 5.46 -41.86
CA ILE A 604 -9.68 6.63 -42.41
C ILE A 604 -9.15 6.91 -43.81
N ALA A 605 -10.04 6.79 -44.79
CA ALA A 605 -9.81 7.30 -46.13
C ALA A 605 -10.10 8.80 -46.15
N PHE A 606 -9.06 9.63 -46.26
CA PHE A 606 -9.14 11.09 -46.28
C PHE A 606 -8.63 11.66 -47.60
N ASP A 607 -9.46 12.45 -48.28
CA ASP A 607 -9.07 13.23 -49.45
C ASP A 607 -8.75 14.68 -49.02
N PRO A 608 -7.47 15.10 -49.02
CA PRO A 608 -7.08 16.43 -48.59
C PRO A 608 -7.55 17.54 -49.54
N ALA A 609 -7.85 17.22 -50.81
CA ALA A 609 -8.30 18.22 -51.78
C ALA A 609 -9.77 18.59 -51.60
N THR A 610 -10.59 17.63 -51.17
CA THR A 610 -12.04 17.84 -51.00
C THR A 610 -12.49 17.87 -49.53
N GLY A 611 -11.64 17.44 -48.60
CA GLY A 611 -11.97 17.26 -47.19
C GLY A 611 -12.89 16.07 -46.92
N LYS A 612 -13.16 15.23 -47.93
CA LYS A 612 -13.99 14.04 -47.77
C LYS A 612 -13.27 13.00 -46.91
N ALA A 613 -13.99 12.46 -45.94
CA ALA A 613 -13.45 11.52 -44.97
C ALA A 613 -14.43 10.37 -44.73
N THR A 614 -13.95 9.12 -44.82
CA THR A 614 -14.73 7.92 -44.51
C THR A 614 -13.92 7.01 -43.59
N LEU A 615 -14.51 6.64 -42.46
CA LEU A 615 -13.96 5.62 -41.57
C LEU A 615 -14.40 4.24 -42.09
N THR A 616 -13.47 3.30 -42.19
CA THR A 616 -13.70 1.92 -42.65
C THR A 616 -13.06 0.94 -41.68
N TRP A 617 -13.60 -0.27 -41.59
CA TRP A 617 -13.07 -1.34 -40.75
C TRP A 617 -13.41 -2.72 -41.33
N GLN A 618 -12.84 -3.75 -40.73
CA GLN A 618 -13.17 -5.15 -41.00
C GLN A 618 -14.08 -5.69 -39.88
N PRO A 619 -15.04 -6.58 -40.19
CA PRO A 619 -15.88 -7.21 -39.18
C PRO A 619 -15.03 -8.06 -38.22
N PRO A 620 -15.56 -8.43 -37.03
CA PRO A 620 -14.84 -9.28 -36.10
C PRO A 620 -14.43 -10.62 -36.72
N GLU A 621 -13.17 -11.03 -36.52
CA GLU A 621 -12.65 -12.33 -36.98
C GLU A 621 -13.06 -13.49 -36.05
N SER A 622 -13.53 -13.17 -34.85
CA SER A 622 -13.93 -14.16 -33.83
C SER A 622 -15.08 -13.64 -32.96
N GLY A 623 -15.63 -14.52 -32.14
CA GLY A 623 -16.80 -14.24 -31.32
C GLY A 623 -18.11 -14.31 -32.10
N ARG A 624 -19.18 -13.86 -31.47
CA ARG A 624 -20.50 -13.80 -32.11
C ARG A 624 -20.51 -12.78 -33.25
N PRO A 625 -21.28 -13.02 -34.33
CA PRO A 625 -21.40 -12.06 -35.41
C PRO A 625 -21.91 -10.70 -34.93
N ALA A 626 -21.27 -9.64 -35.42
CA ALA A 626 -21.78 -8.29 -35.25
C ALA A 626 -22.99 -8.07 -36.16
N VAL A 627 -24.08 -7.55 -35.61
CA VAL A 627 -25.27 -7.13 -36.39
C VAL A 627 -25.35 -5.63 -36.58
N ARG A 628 -24.60 -4.86 -35.79
CA ARG A 628 -24.39 -3.42 -35.97
C ARG A 628 -23.09 -2.96 -35.33
N TYR A 629 -22.69 -1.74 -35.66
CA TYR A 629 -21.52 -1.04 -35.15
C TYR A 629 -21.91 0.30 -34.56
N GLU A 630 -21.36 0.61 -33.39
CA GLU A 630 -21.43 1.93 -32.76
C GLU A 630 -20.15 2.70 -33.10
N VAL A 631 -20.30 3.91 -33.64
CA VAL A 631 -19.18 4.76 -34.04
C VAL A 631 -19.07 5.93 -33.06
N TYR A 632 -17.86 6.14 -32.55
CA TYR A 632 -17.55 7.19 -31.58
C TYR A 632 -16.52 8.16 -32.13
N GLY A 633 -16.66 9.45 -31.81
CA GLY A 633 -15.75 10.52 -32.26
C GLY A 633 -15.34 11.45 -31.13
N SER A 634 -14.06 11.85 -31.04
CA SER A 634 -13.58 12.82 -30.05
C SER A 634 -12.43 13.69 -30.57
N ASP A 635 -12.23 14.84 -29.93
CA ASP A 635 -11.08 15.74 -30.05
C ASP A 635 -9.91 15.37 -29.14
N ALA A 636 -10.05 14.36 -28.28
CA ALA A 636 -8.99 13.83 -27.43
C ALA A 636 -8.50 12.46 -27.92
N PRO A 637 -7.18 12.25 -28.08
CA PRO A 637 -6.63 10.92 -28.33
C PRO A 637 -6.85 10.02 -27.10
N GLY A 638 -7.04 8.72 -27.33
CA GLY A 638 -7.24 7.75 -26.24
C GLY A 638 -8.55 7.94 -25.46
N PHE A 639 -9.57 8.58 -26.06
CA PHE A 639 -10.85 8.82 -25.41
C PHE A 639 -11.61 7.53 -25.07
N THR A 640 -12.45 7.59 -24.04
CA THR A 640 -13.37 6.50 -23.67
C THR A 640 -14.65 6.58 -24.52
N PRO A 641 -15.08 5.50 -25.19
CA PRO A 641 -16.39 5.43 -25.84
C PRO A 641 -17.54 5.54 -24.82
N LEU A 642 -18.34 6.58 -24.92
CA LEU A 642 -19.43 6.92 -24.00
C LEU A 642 -20.72 7.14 -24.79
N ARG A 643 -21.73 6.28 -24.58
CA ARG A 643 -23.08 6.49 -25.16
C ARG A 643 -23.77 7.73 -24.59
N GLN A 644 -23.50 8.03 -23.32
CA GLN A 644 -24.11 9.11 -22.56
C GLN A 644 -23.04 9.86 -21.77
N PRO A 645 -23.29 11.11 -21.38
CA PRO A 645 -22.37 11.85 -20.53
C PRO A 645 -22.04 11.10 -19.23
N ARG A 646 -20.79 11.21 -18.78
CA ARG A 646 -20.30 10.56 -17.55
C ARG A 646 -19.61 11.57 -16.64
N GLU A 647 -19.91 11.50 -15.35
CA GLU A 647 -19.17 12.28 -14.36
C GLU A 647 -17.72 11.82 -14.22
N SER A 648 -16.82 12.79 -14.11
CA SER A 648 -15.40 12.63 -13.82
C SER A 648 -15.00 13.67 -12.78
N ARG A 649 -14.09 13.34 -11.87
CA ARG A 649 -13.60 14.23 -10.83
C ARG A 649 -12.08 14.28 -10.87
N ASN A 650 -11.52 15.48 -10.81
CA ASN A 650 -10.08 15.68 -10.76
C ASN A 650 -9.66 16.00 -9.31
N ILE A 651 -9.21 14.97 -8.58
CA ILE A 651 -8.82 15.16 -7.17
C ILE A 651 -7.59 16.06 -7.02
N ALA A 652 -6.72 16.14 -8.04
CA ALA A 652 -5.45 16.86 -7.97
C ALA A 652 -5.55 18.36 -8.30
N LEU A 653 -6.51 18.79 -9.11
CA LEU A 653 -6.54 20.16 -9.66
C LEU A 653 -7.73 21.04 -9.24
N GLN A 654 -8.83 20.45 -8.74
CA GLN A 654 -9.97 21.15 -8.08
C GLN A 654 -11.08 20.12 -7.80
N PRO A 655 -11.81 20.21 -6.67
CA PRO A 655 -12.90 19.27 -6.34
C PRO A 655 -14.15 19.35 -7.25
N SER A 656 -14.08 20.05 -8.39
CA SER A 656 -15.22 20.21 -9.29
C SER A 656 -15.48 18.95 -10.12
N VAL A 657 -16.76 18.61 -10.24
CA VAL A 657 -17.23 17.56 -11.15
C VAL A 657 -17.13 18.07 -12.58
N VAL A 658 -16.43 17.33 -13.43
CA VAL A 658 -16.37 17.55 -14.87
C VAL A 658 -17.28 16.51 -15.53
N ILE A 659 -18.15 16.95 -16.43
CA ILE A 659 -18.98 16.04 -17.23
C ILE A 659 -18.26 15.75 -18.54
N LEU A 660 -17.82 14.50 -18.73
CA LEU A 660 -17.35 14.04 -20.02
C LEU A 660 -18.59 13.84 -20.92
N PRO A 661 -18.67 14.49 -22.10
CA PRO A 661 -19.82 14.36 -22.97
C PRO A 661 -19.93 12.94 -23.53
N GLY A 662 -21.16 12.51 -23.83
CA GLY A 662 -21.36 11.35 -24.69
C GLY A 662 -20.80 11.63 -26.08
N ASN A 663 -20.13 10.64 -26.66
CA ASN A 663 -19.39 10.77 -27.91
C ASN A 663 -19.76 9.69 -28.94
N LEU A 664 -20.90 9.03 -28.77
CA LEU A 664 -21.54 8.22 -29.81
C LEU A 664 -22.05 9.14 -30.91
N ILE A 665 -21.49 9.01 -32.11
CA ILE A 665 -21.82 9.89 -33.25
C ILE A 665 -22.80 9.22 -34.22
N GLY A 666 -22.96 7.90 -34.15
CA GLY A 666 -23.95 7.17 -34.94
C GLY A 666 -23.80 5.66 -34.81
N GLU A 667 -24.74 4.94 -35.42
CA GLU A 667 -24.73 3.49 -35.57
C GLU A 667 -24.88 3.14 -37.06
N THR A 668 -24.33 2.00 -37.47
CA THR A 668 -24.44 1.49 -38.85
C THR A 668 -24.39 -0.03 -38.86
N THR A 669 -25.01 -0.66 -39.87
CA THR A 669 -24.83 -2.09 -40.18
C THR A 669 -23.68 -2.33 -41.16
N ASP A 670 -23.23 -1.29 -41.85
CA ASP A 670 -22.12 -1.35 -42.79
C ASP A 670 -20.77 -1.32 -42.06
N THR A 671 -19.70 -1.74 -42.73
CA THR A 671 -18.33 -1.64 -42.23
C THR A 671 -17.64 -0.33 -42.62
N SER A 672 -18.44 0.73 -42.79
CA SER A 672 -17.98 2.07 -43.11
C SER A 672 -18.92 3.14 -42.53
N PHE A 673 -18.38 4.33 -42.28
CA PHE A 673 -19.13 5.47 -41.76
C PHE A 673 -18.59 6.78 -42.34
N ASN A 674 -19.47 7.61 -42.89
CA ASN A 674 -19.09 8.92 -43.43
C ASN A 674 -18.82 9.90 -42.28
N ILE A 675 -17.61 10.45 -42.24
CA ILE A 675 -17.16 11.40 -41.21
C ILE A 675 -16.77 12.77 -41.80
N THR A 676 -17.17 13.05 -43.06
CA THR A 676 -16.76 14.27 -43.80
C THR A 676 -17.16 15.57 -43.09
N GLU A 677 -18.34 15.63 -42.49
CA GLU A 677 -18.86 16.83 -41.83
C GLU A 677 -18.54 16.87 -40.31
N ARG A 678 -17.73 15.92 -39.83
CA ARG A 678 -17.34 15.84 -38.42
C ARG A 678 -16.18 16.78 -38.11
N THR A 679 -16.19 17.29 -36.90
CA THR A 679 -15.11 18.14 -36.37
C THR A 679 -14.15 17.37 -35.47
N GLU A 680 -14.44 16.11 -35.19
CA GLU A 680 -13.60 15.24 -34.39
C GLU A 680 -12.45 14.63 -35.22
N PRO A 681 -11.22 14.63 -34.70
CA PRO A 681 -10.10 13.95 -35.35
C PRO A 681 -9.96 12.46 -35.06
N PHE A 682 -10.51 11.96 -33.95
CA PHE A 682 -10.26 10.61 -33.45
C PHE A 682 -11.53 9.78 -33.39
N TYR A 683 -11.44 8.53 -33.82
CA TYR A 683 -12.60 7.64 -33.96
C TYR A 683 -12.34 6.23 -33.43
N ARG A 684 -13.40 5.62 -32.89
CA ARG A 684 -13.42 4.21 -32.49
C ARG A 684 -14.72 3.55 -32.93
N VAL A 685 -14.65 2.25 -33.15
CA VAL A 685 -15.80 1.42 -33.49
C VAL A 685 -16.00 0.36 -32.42
N VAL A 686 -17.25 0.09 -32.05
CA VAL A 686 -17.64 -1.02 -31.16
C VAL A 686 -18.61 -1.91 -31.91
N ALA A 687 -18.33 -3.21 -31.96
CA ALA A 687 -19.22 -4.20 -32.56
C ALA A 687 -20.31 -4.61 -31.55
N VAL A 688 -21.53 -4.82 -32.05
CA VAL A 688 -22.67 -5.24 -31.23
C VAL A 688 -23.34 -6.47 -31.83
N ASP A 689 -23.56 -7.50 -31.02
CA ASP A 689 -24.24 -8.74 -31.43
C ASP A 689 -25.77 -8.66 -31.31
N GLU A 690 -26.48 -9.71 -31.74
CA GLU A 690 -27.95 -9.83 -31.62
C GLU A 690 -28.43 -9.75 -30.17
N GLY A 691 -27.61 -10.20 -29.22
CA GLY A 691 -27.88 -10.13 -27.78
C GLY A 691 -27.60 -8.77 -27.17
N SER A 692 -27.28 -7.74 -27.98
CA SER A 692 -26.87 -6.41 -27.56
C SER A 692 -25.59 -6.37 -26.71
N SER A 693 -24.81 -7.46 -26.68
CA SER A 693 -23.48 -7.47 -26.09
C SER A 693 -22.54 -6.66 -26.97
N ARG A 694 -21.68 -5.88 -26.33
CA ARG A 694 -20.73 -4.98 -27.00
C ARG A 694 -19.34 -5.58 -26.92
N SER A 695 -18.60 -5.50 -28.01
CA SER A 695 -17.17 -5.79 -27.97
C SER A 695 -16.43 -4.69 -27.22
N GLN A 696 -15.17 -4.93 -26.87
CA GLN A 696 -14.23 -3.84 -26.67
C GLN A 696 -14.09 -2.98 -27.94
N PRO A 697 -13.74 -1.70 -27.82
CA PRO A 697 -13.57 -0.84 -28.99
C PRO A 697 -12.33 -1.21 -29.78
N THR A 698 -12.30 -0.77 -31.05
CA THR A 698 -11.09 -0.78 -31.86
C THR A 698 -9.99 0.11 -31.27
N ALA A 699 -8.75 -0.07 -31.77
CA ALA A 699 -7.73 0.97 -31.67
C ALA A 699 -8.28 2.31 -32.22
N CYS A 700 -7.71 3.41 -31.74
CA CYS A 700 -8.13 4.74 -32.17
C CYS A 700 -7.65 5.02 -33.59
N ALA A 701 -8.57 5.23 -34.53
CA ALA A 701 -8.26 5.77 -35.85
C ALA A 701 -8.18 7.30 -35.77
N ALA A 702 -7.22 7.90 -36.47
CA ALA A 702 -7.00 9.34 -36.46
C ALA A 702 -6.95 9.89 -37.89
N LEU A 703 -7.58 11.05 -38.10
CA LEU A 703 -7.33 11.86 -39.31
C LEU A 703 -5.84 12.29 -39.35
N PRO A 704 -5.29 12.63 -40.53
CA PRO A 704 -4.00 13.32 -40.60
C PRO A 704 -4.03 14.60 -39.76
N HIS A 705 -2.95 14.94 -39.06
CA HIS A 705 -2.90 16.14 -38.21
C HIS A 705 -1.78 17.09 -38.64
N PRO A 706 -2.07 18.39 -38.88
CA PRO A 706 -3.40 19.01 -38.86
C PRO A 706 -4.27 18.58 -40.07
N ALA A 707 -5.56 18.32 -39.85
CA ALA A 707 -6.52 18.08 -40.93
C ALA A 707 -7.31 19.35 -41.26
N LEU A 708 -7.50 19.63 -42.55
CA LEU A 708 -8.39 20.68 -43.01
C LEU A 708 -9.84 20.17 -42.95
N ALA A 709 -10.75 20.99 -42.41
CA ALA A 709 -12.17 20.66 -42.48
C ALA A 709 -12.68 20.86 -43.90
N ALA A 710 -13.69 20.08 -44.30
CA ALA A 710 -14.35 20.27 -45.59
C ALA A 710 -14.90 21.71 -45.70
N GLY A 711 -14.61 22.38 -46.81
CA GLY A 711 -14.95 23.80 -47.01
C GLY A 711 -15.42 24.08 -48.44
N GLN A 712 -16.14 25.19 -48.63
CA GLN A 712 -16.52 25.63 -49.96
C GLN A 712 -15.29 26.07 -50.77
N PRO A 713 -15.27 25.86 -52.09
CA PRO A 713 -14.24 26.41 -52.97
C PRO A 713 -14.10 27.92 -52.75
N MET A 714 -12.89 28.38 -52.51
CA MET A 714 -12.61 29.80 -52.29
C MET A 714 -12.21 30.47 -53.61
N THR A 715 -12.76 31.66 -53.87
CA THR A 715 -12.51 32.41 -55.11
C THR A 715 -11.68 33.65 -54.81
N ALA A 716 -10.56 33.82 -55.52
CA ALA A 716 -9.70 35.01 -55.44
C ALA A 716 -9.71 35.79 -56.76
N THR A 717 -9.58 37.12 -56.69
CA THR A 717 -9.55 37.99 -57.87
C THR A 717 -8.13 38.47 -58.14
N THR A 718 -7.66 38.31 -59.38
CA THR A 718 -6.33 38.74 -59.82
C THR A 718 -6.08 40.23 -59.53
N GLY A 719 -4.97 40.54 -58.86
CA GLY A 719 -4.57 41.91 -58.54
C GLY A 719 -5.18 42.49 -57.25
N GLN A 720 -5.97 41.73 -56.50
CA GLN A 720 -6.55 42.13 -55.22
C GLN A 720 -5.95 41.30 -54.06
N PRO A 721 -5.73 41.90 -52.87
CA PRO A 721 -5.42 41.13 -51.67
C PRO A 721 -6.53 40.10 -51.40
N PHE A 722 -6.14 38.86 -51.15
CA PHE A 722 -7.06 37.76 -50.82
C PHE A 722 -6.71 37.22 -49.44
N GLU A 723 -7.68 37.27 -48.53
CA GLU A 723 -7.58 36.72 -47.19
C GLU A 723 -8.58 35.57 -47.05
N ALA A 724 -8.10 34.42 -46.57
CA ALA A 724 -8.90 33.22 -46.36
C ALA A 724 -8.71 32.70 -44.94
N SER A 725 -9.82 32.35 -44.29
CA SER A 725 -9.82 31.61 -43.03
C SER A 725 -10.15 30.15 -43.31
N ILE A 726 -9.15 29.28 -43.18
CA ILE A 726 -9.31 27.84 -43.43
C ILE A 726 -9.71 27.16 -42.12
N PRO A 727 -10.88 26.51 -42.02
CA PRO A 727 -11.24 25.75 -40.84
C PRO A 727 -10.34 24.52 -40.70
N VAL A 728 -9.81 24.31 -39.50
CA VAL A 728 -8.93 23.18 -39.16
C VAL A 728 -9.64 22.31 -38.13
N ILE A 729 -9.59 21.00 -38.33
CA ILE A 729 -10.04 20.01 -37.34
C ILE A 729 -9.07 20.07 -36.16
N ARG A 730 -9.56 20.55 -35.02
CA ARG A 730 -8.73 20.75 -33.83
C ARG A 730 -8.71 19.47 -33.00
N SER A 731 -7.50 19.11 -32.58
CA SER A 731 -7.26 18.15 -31.52
C SER A 731 -6.91 18.93 -30.25
N MET A 732 -7.40 18.50 -29.10
CA MET A 732 -6.87 18.98 -27.81
C MET A 732 -5.42 18.49 -27.56
N GLY A 733 -4.88 17.67 -28.46
CA GLY A 733 -3.59 16.99 -28.33
C GLY A 733 -3.63 15.88 -27.28
N LEU A 734 -2.53 15.14 -27.16
CA LEU A 734 -2.20 14.53 -25.88
C LEU A 734 -2.07 15.69 -24.87
N PRO A 735 -2.67 15.61 -23.66
CA PRO A 735 -2.72 16.75 -22.75
C PRO A 735 -1.33 17.39 -22.56
N MET A 736 -1.18 18.59 -23.10
CA MET A 736 -0.03 19.44 -22.82
C MET A 736 -0.24 20.13 -21.48
N THR A 737 -0.11 19.39 -20.38
CA THR A 737 0.18 20.03 -19.10
C THR A 737 1.66 20.40 -19.02
N ASP A 738 2.23 21.10 -20.01
CA ASP A 738 3.41 21.95 -19.75
C ASP A 738 3.74 23.05 -20.79
N CYS A 739 2.76 23.80 -21.29
CA CYS A 739 3.05 25.10 -21.92
C CYS A 739 3.36 26.22 -20.89
N LYS A 740 3.64 25.90 -19.62
CA LYS A 740 3.97 26.90 -18.58
C LYS A 740 5.39 26.82 -18.02
N SER A 741 6.30 26.01 -18.58
CA SER A 741 7.72 26.02 -18.17
C SER A 741 8.68 26.78 -19.12
N ARG A 742 8.22 27.32 -20.26
CA ARG A 742 9.03 28.21 -21.14
C ARG A 742 8.85 29.72 -20.91
N LEU A 743 8.49 30.13 -19.69
CA LEU A 743 8.62 31.51 -19.21
C LEU A 743 9.42 31.57 -17.90
N ARG A 744 10.53 30.82 -17.80
CA ARG A 744 11.62 31.22 -16.90
C ARG A 744 12.55 32.15 -17.67
N ARG A 745 12.61 33.38 -17.17
CA ARG A 745 13.46 34.50 -17.59
C ARG A 745 14.78 34.03 -18.18
N ALA A 746 15.10 34.55 -19.36
CA ALA A 746 16.47 34.62 -19.84
C ALA A 746 17.39 35.12 -18.70
N PRO A 747 18.57 34.53 -18.48
CA PRO A 747 19.52 35.07 -17.53
C PRO A 747 19.84 36.51 -17.95
N ARG A 748 19.61 37.46 -17.03
CA ARG A 748 20.19 38.80 -17.19
C ARG A 748 21.70 38.58 -17.24
N HIS A 749 22.28 38.77 -18.41
CA HIS A 749 23.71 39.02 -18.54
C HIS A 749 24.08 40.10 -17.53
N ALA A 750 24.95 39.75 -16.59
CA ALA A 750 25.76 40.74 -15.92
C ALA A 750 26.59 41.43 -17.01
N SER A 751 26.34 42.72 -17.21
CA SER A 751 27.21 43.55 -18.03
C SER A 751 28.61 43.61 -17.39
N PRO A 752 29.67 43.64 -18.20
CA PRO A 752 31.02 43.86 -17.72
C PRO A 752 31.25 45.35 -17.44
N GLY A 753 32.00 45.66 -16.38
CA GLY A 753 32.87 46.83 -16.20
C GLY A 753 32.32 48.22 -16.51
N GLY A 754 32.28 49.06 -15.48
CA GLY A 754 32.09 50.52 -15.57
C GLY A 754 31.69 51.12 -14.24
#